data_AF-A0A553R1A4-F1
#
_entry.id   AF-A0A553R1A4-F1
#
_cell.length_a   1.000
_cell.length_b   1.000
_cell.length_c   1.000
_cell.angle_alpha   90.00
_cell.angle_beta   90.00
_cell.angle_gamma   90.00
#
_symmetry.space_group_name_H-M   'P 1'
#
loop_
_entity.id
_entity.type
_entity.pdbx_description
1 polymer ?
#
loop_
_entity_poly.entity_id
_entity_poly.type
_entity_poly.pdbx_seq_one_letter_code
_entity_poly.pdbx_strand_id
1 'polypeptide(L)'
;MHKPKDVSKRGTAVKPTVQIKGTSAPATSQDHQGNGMAEHRRLLHSVSIRNSTAKSIITNKVAPVVITNNCREEFQIHDRIQSANYSKGRISDLLPEHYLVLGEFFMVQDVYDRADVLNTTKSHGAPNFRKVKGNYPLFGMGQPSLNGFKQVLQRLQTDNFEEVVFICVREEPVVFFLSDGDFIPYTPRRRENLHENLHNLDKELSTEQIELSIQKELCDFAKLSENMFNVYNDVEHFKDEPKHVHVLSEEDICVTEEVYRRSIFIYPLHRLPLPVDGAPLEETFDDFVKILRETPNLCVLRDPSRPPPALLFSCQVGVGRTNLGLILGALVLNHLQGASKSHREEVQKCQHKLDFLVIQLLINRLPRGQQVLDEVDDAISMCSEMHNLKDAVYENKLKMEGIGKDGQIQGISTKSYFQNRTLQSLERYVFLILFNAYLDDQYPQGFAQSFSQWMCMNAWIYRLLATMGCSEVSAPSSCVTDGSHVLVSCEFLVTDLLSSLKEMKVANFRRVSKMPLYGFAQPNSEALSAVMSYLTDQRRGHSSVLWLNLQEELVLEAKGQILTPRDPCCPERPIPVCVQHPQELQELELALKQEVLRCEKTLEVVTEQESQMKMFSSCHTSEELFIQQKSVHPGLSYKRCPLPEFCAPSEEASALHSLAVFDWLFESVKNALAEDPCCGFVFSCQDGKDRTTAAMVVATLTLWHINNFPESEEDEIVSVPDAKYTKGEFEVVMQVVRLLPDGHRMKRQVDAALDVVSETMTPMHYHLREIIISTYRQIKMAKSESEAQWLRLKSLQYLERYIYLILFNCFLHLEKKDSWRRSFSQWMQQVAARAGIYTILNRLGFSEFEAPEDSPMARLRFRWHRNFSQCIPGKGEL
;
A
#
# COMPACT_ATOMS: atom_id res chain seq x y z
N MET A 1 -23.75 90.60 9.34
CA MET A 1 -23.47 90.24 10.76
C MET A 1 -24.60 89.36 11.28
N HIS A 2 -24.34 88.57 12.34
CA HIS A 2 -25.28 87.67 13.06
C HIS A 2 -25.81 86.41 12.34
N LYS A 3 -26.31 85.46 13.16
CA LYS A 3 -26.87 84.10 12.88
C LYS A 3 -28.39 84.11 13.18
N PRO A 4 -29.23 83.21 12.62
CA PRO A 4 -29.41 81.81 13.08
C PRO A 4 -28.96 80.76 12.02
N LYS A 5 -28.96 79.41 12.18
CA LYS A 5 -29.61 78.38 13.04
C LYS A 5 -31.05 77.93 12.65
N ASP A 6 -31.15 76.80 11.94
CA ASP A 6 -32.36 76.03 11.58
C ASP A 6 -31.99 74.54 11.27
N VAL A 7 -32.88 73.53 11.23
CA VAL A 7 -34.05 73.21 12.10
C VAL A 7 -34.51 71.73 11.97
N SER A 8 -34.87 71.11 13.12
CA SER A 8 -35.75 69.93 13.36
C SER A 8 -35.64 68.60 12.54
N LYS A 9 -36.51 67.59 12.79
CA LYS A 9 -36.32 66.46 13.75
C LYS A 9 -37.27 65.25 13.47
N ARG A 10 -36.89 64.02 13.87
CA ARG A 10 -37.70 62.74 13.91
C ARG A 10 -38.03 62.10 12.53
N GLY A 11 -38.31 60.78 12.40
CA GLY A 11 -38.15 59.63 13.32
C GLY A 11 -38.85 58.31 12.90
N THR A 12 -38.21 57.16 13.21
CA THR A 12 -38.77 55.80 13.50
C THR A 12 -39.72 55.02 12.53
N ALA A 13 -39.15 53.99 11.87
CA ALA A 13 -39.52 52.54 11.89
C ALA A 13 -40.85 51.95 11.30
N VAL A 14 -40.84 50.59 11.17
CA VAL A 14 -41.96 49.59 10.97
C VAL A 14 -42.20 49.01 9.55
N LYS A 15 -42.59 47.72 9.47
CA LYS A 15 -42.91 46.88 8.27
C LYS A 15 -44.42 46.84 7.93
N PRO A 16 -44.82 46.58 6.67
CA PRO A 16 -45.71 45.43 6.33
C PRO A 16 -45.22 44.61 5.08
N THR A 17 -45.61 43.38 4.70
CA THR A 17 -46.90 42.60 4.68
C THR A 17 -47.74 42.93 3.41
N VAL A 18 -47.88 42.09 2.35
CA VAL A 18 -48.64 40.80 2.14
C VAL A 18 -50.18 41.03 2.05
N GLN A 19 -50.99 40.52 1.11
CA GLN A 19 -50.99 39.34 0.18
C GLN A 19 -51.94 39.53 -1.07
N ILE A 20 -52.34 38.42 -1.76
CA ILE A 20 -53.68 38.16 -2.44
C ILE A 20 -53.90 38.64 -3.90
N LYS A 21 -54.58 37.93 -4.86
CA LYS A 21 -55.25 36.59 -5.01
C LYS A 21 -55.00 36.05 -6.44
N GLY A 22 -54.93 34.74 -6.74
CA GLY A 22 -56.04 33.76 -6.89
C GLY A 22 -56.36 33.53 -8.39
N THR A 23 -56.94 32.45 -8.96
CA THR A 23 -57.45 31.09 -8.61
C THR A 23 -57.48 30.25 -9.94
N SER A 24 -57.81 28.96 -10.13
CA SER A 24 -58.38 27.81 -9.36
C SER A 24 -58.12 26.48 -10.14
N ALA A 25 -58.58 25.31 -9.63
CA ALA A 25 -58.52 23.96 -10.26
C ALA A 25 -59.97 23.42 -10.57
N PRO A 26 -60.31 22.14 -10.93
CA PRO A 26 -59.62 20.84 -10.70
C PRO A 26 -59.71 19.72 -11.81
N ALA A 27 -59.23 18.49 -11.48
CA ALA A 27 -59.63 17.16 -12.03
C ALA A 27 -59.15 16.75 -13.47
N THR A 28 -58.88 15.49 -13.85
CA THR A 28 -58.80 14.17 -13.12
C THR A 28 -57.99 13.09 -13.88
N SER A 29 -57.31 12.21 -13.12
CA SER A 29 -57.18 10.72 -13.26
C SER A 29 -56.51 9.99 -14.46
N GLN A 30 -55.61 9.02 -14.11
CA GLN A 30 -55.15 7.83 -14.89
C GLN A 30 -54.26 8.08 -16.14
N ASP A 31 -53.25 7.27 -16.53
CA ASP A 31 -52.47 6.11 -16.00
C ASP A 31 -51.26 5.90 -16.98
N HIS A 32 -50.21 5.05 -16.86
CA HIS A 32 -49.75 3.97 -15.94
C HIS A 32 -48.21 3.72 -16.12
N GLN A 33 -47.48 3.17 -15.11
CA GLN A 33 -46.12 2.52 -15.18
C GLN A 33 -44.90 3.36 -15.67
N GLY A 34 -43.61 3.04 -15.40
CA GLY A 34 -42.96 1.92 -14.67
C GLY A 34 -41.45 2.16 -14.37
N ASN A 35 -40.64 1.09 -14.24
CA ASN A 35 -39.16 1.07 -13.99
C ASN A 35 -38.32 1.83 -15.06
N GLY A 36 -37.02 2.13 -14.92
CA GLY A 36 -36.01 1.87 -13.86
C GLY A 36 -34.64 1.41 -14.44
N MET A 37 -33.52 1.84 -13.84
CA MET A 37 -32.09 1.59 -14.20
C MET A 37 -31.50 2.22 -15.50
N ALA A 38 -30.17 2.44 -15.45
CA ALA A 38 -29.18 2.54 -16.55
C ALA A 38 -29.28 3.73 -17.56
N GLU A 39 -28.20 4.23 -18.20
CA GLU A 39 -26.76 3.97 -18.01
C GLU A 39 -25.84 5.09 -18.59
N HIS A 40 -24.53 4.96 -18.30
CA HIS A 40 -23.34 5.49 -18.99
C HIS A 40 -23.22 6.96 -19.46
N ARG A 41 -22.15 7.59 -18.95
CA ARG A 41 -21.42 8.67 -19.64
C ARG A 41 -20.61 8.10 -20.81
N ARG A 42 -20.46 8.88 -21.88
CA ARG A 42 -19.21 8.92 -22.67
C ARG A 42 -18.69 10.35 -22.71
N LEU A 43 -17.45 10.55 -22.26
CA LEU A 43 -16.70 11.78 -22.48
C LEU A 43 -15.92 11.61 -23.79
N LEU A 44 -16.28 12.40 -24.80
CA LEU A 44 -15.48 12.56 -26.02
C LEU A 44 -14.91 13.98 -26.03
N HIS A 45 -13.62 14.10 -26.32
CA HIS A 45 -12.95 15.40 -26.42
C HIS A 45 -13.56 16.27 -27.53
N SER A 46 -13.80 17.53 -27.23
CA SER A 46 -14.39 18.50 -28.16
C SER A 46 -13.37 19.02 -29.17
N VAL A 47 -13.33 18.44 -30.37
CA VAL A 47 -12.65 19.05 -31.53
C VAL A 47 -13.56 20.13 -32.11
N SER A 48 -13.07 21.36 -32.25
CA SER A 48 -13.86 22.48 -32.72
C SER A 48 -13.81 22.63 -34.24
N ILE A 49 -14.96 22.43 -34.90
CA ILE A 49 -15.16 22.79 -36.31
C ILE A 49 -16.40 23.69 -36.41
N ARG A 50 -16.29 24.80 -37.16
CA ARG A 50 -17.36 25.81 -37.31
C ARG A 50 -18.08 25.67 -38.65
N ASN A 51 -19.40 25.92 -38.59
CA ASN A 51 -20.26 26.43 -39.65
C ASN A 51 -20.45 25.60 -40.94
N SER A 52 -21.67 25.07 -41.12
CA SER A 52 -22.42 25.32 -42.36
C SER A 52 -23.94 25.44 -42.12
N THR A 53 -24.52 26.45 -42.79
CA THR A 53 -25.93 26.67 -43.16
C THR A 53 -27.07 25.93 -42.42
N ALA A 54 -27.98 26.71 -41.82
CA ALA A 54 -29.21 26.24 -41.19
C ALA A 54 -30.38 26.01 -42.18
N LYS A 55 -31.44 25.32 -41.69
CA LYS A 55 -32.83 25.80 -41.77
C LYS A 55 -33.74 25.12 -40.76
N SER A 56 -34.72 25.87 -40.26
CA SER A 56 -35.73 25.43 -39.29
C SER A 56 -37.04 25.02 -39.97
N ILE A 57 -37.75 24.05 -39.38
CA ILE A 57 -39.11 23.65 -39.77
C ILE A 57 -39.96 23.58 -38.49
N ILE A 58 -41.18 24.09 -38.57
CA ILE A 58 -42.15 24.13 -37.46
C ILE A 58 -42.97 22.83 -37.47
N THR A 59 -43.19 22.22 -36.30
CA THR A 59 -44.15 21.12 -36.14
C THR A 59 -45.33 21.50 -35.25
N ASN A 60 -46.51 21.03 -35.65
CA ASN A 60 -47.65 20.88 -34.75
C ASN A 60 -47.41 19.68 -33.80
N LYS A 61 -48.32 19.38 -32.86
CA LYS A 61 -48.06 18.51 -31.68
C LYS A 61 -47.90 16.98 -31.92
N VAL A 62 -47.09 16.56 -32.89
CA VAL A 62 -46.49 15.22 -32.98
C VAL A 62 -45.03 15.39 -33.45
N ALA A 63 -44.10 14.56 -32.96
CA ALA A 63 -42.66 14.78 -33.17
C ALA A 63 -42.23 14.75 -34.66
N PRO A 64 -41.34 15.65 -35.12
CA PRO A 64 -40.78 15.61 -36.46
C PRO A 64 -39.88 14.38 -36.65
N VAL A 65 -40.18 13.57 -37.67
CA VAL A 65 -39.22 12.62 -38.23
C VAL A 65 -38.32 13.39 -39.20
N VAL A 66 -37.06 13.59 -38.82
CA VAL A 66 -36.04 14.16 -39.72
C VAL A 66 -35.44 13.03 -40.55
N ILE A 67 -35.89 12.88 -41.79
CA ILE A 67 -35.25 11.99 -42.76
C ILE A 67 -34.06 12.72 -43.37
N THR A 68 -32.84 12.35 -42.95
CA THR A 68 -31.62 12.72 -43.66
C THR A 68 -31.43 11.82 -44.89
N ASN A 69 -30.92 12.37 -45.98
CA ASN A 69 -30.64 11.60 -47.19
C ASN A 69 -29.51 10.60 -46.96
N ASN A 70 -29.87 9.32 -46.73
CA ASN A 70 -29.21 8.12 -47.28
C ASN A 70 -29.93 6.83 -46.80
N CYS A 71 -31.22 6.68 -47.12
CA CYS A 71 -31.96 5.44 -46.87
C CYS A 71 -31.61 4.35 -47.90
N ARG A 72 -30.38 3.84 -47.85
CA ARG A 72 -29.94 2.58 -48.48
C ARG A 72 -28.83 1.95 -47.65
N GLU A 73 -29.19 1.00 -46.80
CA GLU A 73 -28.47 -0.26 -46.64
C GLU A 73 -29.31 -1.22 -45.77
N GLU A 74 -29.58 -2.40 -46.31
CA GLU A 74 -29.81 -3.60 -45.50
C GLU A 74 -28.51 -3.90 -44.73
N PHE A 75 -28.56 -4.63 -43.60
CA PHE A 75 -27.42 -4.81 -42.68
C PHE A 75 -26.14 -5.36 -43.33
N GLN A 76 -25.35 -4.48 -43.95
CA GLN A 76 -23.97 -4.71 -44.36
C GLN A 76 -23.08 -4.26 -43.22
N ILE A 77 -22.42 -5.21 -42.57
CA ILE A 77 -21.25 -4.92 -41.75
C ILE A 77 -20.16 -4.50 -42.74
N HIS A 78 -19.90 -3.19 -42.85
CA HIS A 78 -18.76 -2.72 -43.63
C HIS A 78 -17.49 -3.02 -42.84
N ASP A 79 -16.86 -4.15 -43.13
CA ASP A 79 -15.51 -4.54 -42.65
C ASP A 79 -14.39 -3.66 -43.25
N ARG A 80 -14.68 -2.37 -43.46
CA ARG A 80 -13.74 -1.35 -43.90
C ARG A 80 -12.98 -0.81 -42.71
N ILE A 81 -11.96 -1.58 -42.34
CA ILE A 81 -10.93 -1.22 -41.36
C ILE A 81 -10.43 0.20 -41.67
N GLN A 82 -10.54 1.11 -40.71
CA GLN A 82 -10.19 2.52 -40.89
C GLN A 82 -8.78 2.73 -40.37
N SER A 83 -7.82 3.00 -41.26
CA SER A 83 -6.42 3.26 -40.90
C SER A 83 -6.23 4.46 -39.97
N ALA A 84 -7.20 5.37 -39.90
CA ALA A 84 -7.23 6.49 -38.96
C ALA A 84 -7.42 6.07 -37.48
N ASN A 85 -7.80 4.82 -37.22
CA ASN A 85 -7.99 4.30 -35.85
C ASN A 85 -6.68 3.80 -35.21
N TYR A 86 -5.58 3.69 -35.97
CA TYR A 86 -4.35 3.02 -35.54
C TYR A 86 -3.13 3.93 -35.66
N SER A 87 -2.33 3.97 -34.59
CA SER A 87 -1.05 4.69 -34.58
C SER A 87 -0.04 4.06 -35.53
N LYS A 88 0.86 4.90 -36.06
CA LYS A 88 2.10 4.46 -36.69
C LYS A 88 3.31 5.09 -36.00
N GLY A 89 4.44 4.39 -36.09
CA GLY A 89 5.72 4.89 -35.59
C GLY A 89 6.91 4.16 -36.22
N ARG A 90 8.10 4.63 -35.84
CA ARG A 90 9.41 4.09 -36.26
C ARG A 90 10.35 4.08 -35.06
N ILE A 91 11.27 3.13 -34.99
CA ILE A 91 12.25 3.07 -33.89
C ILE A 91 13.26 4.21 -34.01
N SER A 92 13.80 4.44 -35.21
CA SER A 92 14.74 5.52 -35.54
C SER A 92 14.39 6.13 -36.90
N ASP A 93 15.00 7.27 -37.24
CA ASP A 93 14.78 7.94 -38.53
C ASP A 93 15.31 7.16 -39.74
N LEU A 94 16.15 6.15 -39.49
CA LEU A 94 16.71 5.24 -40.50
C LEU A 94 15.81 4.02 -40.77
N LEU A 95 14.83 3.74 -39.90
CA LEU A 95 13.95 2.59 -39.98
C LEU A 95 12.55 2.99 -40.51
N PRO A 96 11.85 2.09 -41.22
CA PRO A 96 10.54 2.39 -41.82
C PRO A 96 9.46 2.59 -40.75
N GLU A 97 8.44 3.36 -41.13
CA GLU A 97 7.28 3.65 -40.29
C GLU A 97 6.14 2.66 -40.55
N HIS A 98 5.63 2.04 -39.49
CA HIS A 98 4.60 1.01 -39.56
C HIS A 98 3.60 1.12 -38.41
N TYR A 99 2.53 0.33 -38.45
CA TYR A 99 1.52 0.29 -37.38
C TYR A 99 2.10 -0.21 -36.06
N LEU A 100 1.62 0.38 -34.95
CA LEU A 100 2.03 0.06 -33.59
C LEU A 100 0.93 -0.71 -32.86
N VAL A 101 1.32 -1.79 -32.18
CA VAL A 101 0.43 -2.63 -31.36
C VAL A 101 0.01 -1.88 -30.10
N LEU A 102 -1.28 -1.92 -29.76
CA LEU A 102 -1.95 -1.12 -28.74
C LEU A 102 -1.67 0.39 -28.88
N GLY A 103 -1.36 0.84 -30.10
CA GLY A 103 -1.03 2.24 -30.42
C GLY A 103 0.38 2.71 -30.06
N GLU A 104 1.18 1.93 -29.31
CA GLU A 104 2.50 2.37 -28.79
C GLU A 104 3.66 1.37 -29.01
N PHE A 105 3.39 0.07 -29.20
CA PHE A 105 4.41 -0.98 -29.09
C PHE A 105 4.88 -1.57 -30.43
N PHE A 106 6.13 -2.05 -30.44
CA PHE A 106 6.77 -2.77 -31.54
C PHE A 106 6.85 -4.27 -31.20
N MET A 107 6.58 -5.16 -32.15
CA MET A 107 6.71 -6.62 -31.91
C MET A 107 8.16 -7.07 -32.09
N VAL A 108 8.70 -7.74 -31.07
CA VAL A 108 10.10 -8.21 -31.03
C VAL A 108 10.12 -9.72 -30.80
N GLN A 109 11.03 -10.44 -31.47
CA GLN A 109 11.20 -11.89 -31.30
C GLN A 109 11.57 -12.19 -29.84
N ASP A 110 10.83 -13.09 -29.20
CA ASP A 110 10.79 -13.10 -27.74
C ASP A 110 12.06 -13.69 -27.08
N VAL A 111 12.72 -14.62 -27.77
CA VAL A 111 13.96 -15.26 -27.33
C VAL A 111 15.00 -15.15 -28.45
N TYR A 112 16.15 -14.57 -28.11
CA TYR A 112 17.31 -14.41 -28.98
C TYR A 112 18.42 -15.40 -28.58
N ASP A 113 19.30 -15.76 -29.51
CA ASP A 113 20.25 -16.89 -29.39
C ASP A 113 21.06 -16.96 -28.08
N ARG A 114 21.39 -15.82 -27.45
CA ARG A 114 22.19 -15.77 -26.22
C ARG A 114 21.42 -16.13 -24.95
N ALA A 115 20.10 -16.25 -24.99
CA ALA A 115 19.26 -16.51 -23.82
C ALA A 115 19.30 -17.98 -23.35
N ASP A 116 19.57 -18.94 -24.24
CA ASP A 116 19.63 -20.37 -23.93
C ASP A 116 21.01 -20.81 -23.43
N VAL A 117 21.36 -20.39 -22.21
CA VAL A 117 22.64 -20.69 -21.55
C VAL A 117 22.90 -22.21 -21.49
N LEU A 118 21.87 -23.03 -21.26
CA LEU A 118 22.01 -24.49 -21.23
C LEU A 118 22.08 -25.14 -22.63
N ASN A 119 21.92 -24.37 -23.72
CA ASN A 119 21.94 -24.84 -25.10
C ASN A 119 20.92 -25.97 -25.39
N THR A 120 19.76 -25.87 -24.73
CA THR A 120 18.71 -26.91 -24.71
C THR A 120 17.68 -26.80 -25.83
N THR A 121 17.55 -25.64 -26.50
CA THR A 121 16.55 -25.41 -27.57
C THR A 121 16.73 -26.41 -28.72
N LYS A 122 17.98 -26.73 -29.09
CA LYS A 122 18.31 -27.66 -30.18
C LYS A 122 18.18 -29.15 -29.83
N SER A 123 18.07 -29.48 -28.54
CA SER A 123 18.10 -30.86 -28.03
C SER A 123 16.79 -31.28 -27.34
N HIS A 124 16.01 -30.32 -26.84
CA HIS A 124 14.77 -30.52 -26.10
C HIS A 124 13.61 -29.64 -26.62
N GLY A 125 13.87 -28.74 -27.58
CA GLY A 125 12.87 -27.86 -28.19
C GLY A 125 12.61 -26.54 -27.46
N ALA A 126 13.12 -26.35 -26.23
CA ALA A 126 12.91 -25.13 -25.45
C ALA A 126 14.21 -24.58 -24.82
N PRO A 127 14.35 -23.24 -24.68
CA PRO A 127 15.49 -22.62 -23.99
C PRO A 127 15.56 -23.02 -22.51
N ASN A 128 16.76 -23.15 -21.96
CA ASN A 128 17.04 -23.51 -20.55
C ASN A 128 16.15 -24.61 -19.95
N PHE A 129 15.73 -25.60 -20.75
CA PHE A 129 14.89 -26.72 -20.32
C PHE A 129 15.66 -27.65 -19.37
N ARG A 130 15.15 -27.82 -18.16
CA ARG A 130 15.80 -28.63 -17.11
C ARG A 130 14.79 -29.27 -16.18
N LYS A 131 15.20 -30.37 -15.54
CA LYS A 131 14.54 -30.96 -14.37
C LYS A 131 15.23 -30.47 -13.10
N VAL A 132 14.45 -30.11 -12.08
CA VAL A 132 14.98 -29.76 -10.74
C VAL A 132 15.68 -30.97 -10.10
N LYS A 133 16.72 -30.69 -9.31
CA LYS A 133 17.53 -31.71 -8.62
C LYS A 133 16.67 -32.53 -7.66
N GLY A 134 16.88 -33.85 -7.65
CA GLY A 134 16.14 -34.80 -6.82
C GLY A 134 15.01 -35.54 -7.54
N ASN A 135 14.14 -36.16 -6.75
CA ASN A 135 13.12 -37.10 -7.24
C ASN A 135 11.81 -36.45 -7.68
N TYR A 136 11.67 -35.13 -7.55
CA TYR A 136 10.44 -34.41 -7.92
C TYR A 136 10.22 -34.33 -9.43
N PRO A 137 8.98 -34.53 -9.94
CA PRO A 137 8.64 -34.38 -11.35
C PRO A 137 8.46 -32.89 -11.69
N LEU A 138 9.53 -32.12 -11.59
CA LEU A 138 9.49 -30.66 -11.57
C LEU A 138 10.46 -30.09 -12.61
N PHE A 139 9.93 -29.34 -13.57
CA PHE A 139 10.61 -28.94 -14.80
C PHE A 139 10.45 -27.44 -15.08
N GLY A 140 11.49 -26.82 -15.62
CA GLY A 140 11.50 -25.39 -15.94
C GLY A 140 12.15 -25.09 -17.28
N MET A 141 11.60 -24.12 -18.02
CA MET A 141 12.04 -23.76 -19.37
C MET A 141 11.77 -22.29 -19.71
N GLY A 142 12.45 -21.80 -20.75
CA GLY A 142 12.12 -20.57 -21.46
C GLY A 142 11.03 -20.77 -22.51
N GLN A 143 10.66 -19.68 -23.17
CA GLN A 143 9.59 -19.63 -24.16
C GLN A 143 9.98 -20.46 -25.41
N PRO A 144 9.21 -21.51 -25.76
CA PRO A 144 9.45 -22.32 -26.95
C PRO A 144 8.70 -21.76 -28.19
N SER A 145 9.00 -22.31 -29.36
CA SER A 145 8.06 -22.35 -30.49
C SER A 145 7.01 -23.46 -30.32
N LEU A 146 6.01 -23.53 -31.20
CA LEU A 146 5.02 -24.62 -31.18
C LEU A 146 5.68 -26.00 -31.35
N ASN A 147 6.56 -26.18 -32.33
CA ASN A 147 7.23 -27.46 -32.56
C ASN A 147 8.31 -27.74 -31.51
N GLY A 148 8.87 -26.70 -30.88
CA GLY A 148 9.70 -26.82 -29.69
C GLY A 148 8.93 -27.36 -28.48
N PHE A 149 7.72 -26.83 -28.23
CA PHE A 149 6.86 -27.28 -27.14
C PHE A 149 6.39 -28.73 -27.31
N LYS A 150 6.07 -29.15 -28.54
CA LYS A 150 5.75 -30.56 -28.85
C LYS A 150 6.89 -31.51 -28.51
N GLN A 151 8.15 -31.11 -28.72
CA GLN A 151 9.32 -31.91 -28.34
C GLN A 151 9.45 -32.06 -26.81
N VAL A 152 9.20 -30.99 -26.05
CA VAL A 152 9.16 -31.04 -24.58
C VAL A 152 8.08 -32.02 -24.08
N LEU A 153 6.86 -31.94 -24.64
CA LEU A 153 5.76 -32.83 -24.25
C LEU A 153 6.07 -34.29 -24.61
N GLN A 154 6.58 -34.55 -25.82
CA GLN A 154 7.02 -35.88 -26.25
C GLN A 154 8.13 -36.43 -25.35
N ARG A 155 9.06 -35.57 -24.89
CA ARG A 155 10.11 -35.95 -23.93
C ARG A 155 9.52 -36.37 -22.59
N LEU A 156 8.61 -35.59 -21.99
CA LEU A 156 7.96 -35.93 -20.72
C LEU A 156 7.15 -37.23 -20.81
N GLN A 157 6.47 -37.46 -21.94
CA GLN A 157 5.79 -38.74 -22.21
C GLN A 157 6.78 -39.91 -22.33
N THR A 158 7.93 -39.71 -22.98
CA THR A 158 9.01 -40.72 -23.09
C THR A 158 9.64 -41.03 -21.72
N ASP A 159 9.70 -40.05 -20.83
CA ASP A 159 10.13 -40.21 -19.44
C ASP A 159 9.03 -40.79 -18.51
N ASN A 160 7.88 -41.21 -19.07
CA ASN A 160 6.75 -41.88 -18.42
C ASN A 160 5.93 -41.00 -17.45
N PHE A 161 5.80 -39.69 -17.72
CA PHE A 161 4.85 -38.84 -17.01
C PHE A 161 3.45 -38.96 -17.62
N GLU A 162 2.54 -39.64 -16.91
CA GLU A 162 1.14 -39.85 -17.32
C GLU A 162 0.34 -38.54 -17.36
N GLU A 163 0.62 -37.62 -16.44
CA GLU A 163 0.00 -36.30 -16.31
C GLU A 163 1.10 -35.23 -16.27
N VAL A 164 0.90 -34.17 -17.05
CA VAL A 164 1.71 -32.94 -17.04
C VAL A 164 0.77 -31.80 -16.64
N VAL A 165 1.25 -30.82 -15.88
CA VAL A 165 0.54 -29.55 -15.62
C VAL A 165 1.46 -28.43 -16.07
N PHE A 166 1.06 -27.72 -17.11
CA PHE A 166 1.87 -26.66 -17.70
C PHE A 166 1.43 -25.28 -17.22
N ILE A 167 2.37 -24.53 -16.65
CA ILE A 167 2.12 -23.25 -15.98
C ILE A 167 2.97 -22.16 -16.63
N CYS A 168 2.33 -21.32 -17.45
CA CYS A 168 2.93 -20.13 -18.05
C CYS A 168 3.00 -19.00 -17.02
N VAL A 169 4.19 -18.66 -16.53
CA VAL A 169 4.39 -17.66 -15.47
C VAL A 169 4.72 -16.26 -15.99
N ARG A 170 4.09 -15.86 -17.11
CA ARG A 170 4.33 -14.59 -17.81
C ARG A 170 3.21 -13.58 -17.57
N GLU A 171 3.61 -12.38 -17.13
CA GLU A 171 2.74 -11.20 -17.00
C GLU A 171 2.49 -10.52 -18.35
N GLU A 172 3.50 -10.51 -19.22
CA GLU A 172 3.47 -9.92 -20.56
C GLU A 172 2.69 -10.81 -21.57
N PRO A 173 1.99 -10.20 -22.54
CA PRO A 173 1.29 -10.91 -23.61
C PRO A 173 2.27 -11.44 -24.66
N VAL A 174 2.08 -12.67 -25.12
CA VAL A 174 2.87 -13.35 -26.16
C VAL A 174 1.97 -13.70 -27.33
N VAL A 175 2.39 -13.36 -28.54
CA VAL A 175 1.68 -13.68 -29.78
C VAL A 175 2.66 -14.35 -30.74
N PHE A 176 2.19 -15.37 -31.44
CA PHE A 176 3.03 -16.21 -32.28
C PHE A 176 2.66 -16.02 -33.74
N PHE A 177 3.67 -15.92 -34.61
CA PHE A 177 3.50 -15.87 -36.05
C PHE A 177 3.97 -17.17 -36.70
N LEU A 178 3.27 -17.61 -37.75
CA LEU A 178 3.69 -18.72 -38.60
C LEU A 178 4.94 -18.34 -39.42
N SER A 179 6.04 -19.07 -39.25
CA SER A 179 7.26 -18.99 -40.08
C SER A 179 7.77 -20.40 -40.36
N ASP A 180 8.04 -20.71 -41.63
CA ASP A 180 8.67 -21.97 -42.08
C ASP A 180 7.98 -23.27 -41.59
N GLY A 181 6.69 -23.22 -41.24
CA GLY A 181 5.91 -24.35 -40.70
C GLY A 181 5.95 -24.52 -39.18
N ASP A 182 6.45 -23.51 -38.44
CA ASP A 182 6.39 -23.43 -36.98
C ASP A 182 5.78 -22.09 -36.54
N PHE A 183 5.23 -22.04 -35.32
CA PHE A 183 4.74 -20.80 -34.72
C PHE A 183 5.81 -20.25 -33.78
N ILE A 184 6.38 -19.10 -34.15
CA ILE A 184 7.50 -18.46 -33.48
C ILE A 184 6.99 -17.35 -32.54
N PRO A 185 7.43 -17.28 -31.27
CA PRO A 185 6.94 -16.34 -30.27
C PRO A 185 7.52 -14.93 -30.43
N TYR A 186 6.65 -13.92 -30.34
CA TYR A 186 6.99 -12.50 -30.30
C TYR A 186 6.25 -11.82 -29.13
N THR A 187 6.85 -10.76 -28.60
CA THR A 187 6.25 -9.92 -27.54
C THR A 187 6.27 -8.44 -27.94
N PRO A 188 5.24 -7.65 -27.57
CA PRO A 188 5.25 -6.21 -27.77
C PRO A 188 6.26 -5.55 -26.82
N ARG A 189 6.92 -4.49 -27.29
CA ARG A 189 8.00 -3.77 -26.58
C ARG A 189 7.88 -2.26 -26.74
N ARG A 190 8.35 -1.51 -25.74
CA ARG A 190 8.44 -0.04 -25.76
C ARG A 190 9.58 0.43 -26.65
N ARG A 191 9.42 1.59 -27.31
CA ARG A 191 10.47 2.20 -28.15
C ARG A 191 11.71 2.58 -27.34
N GLU A 192 11.51 2.97 -26.10
CA GLU A 192 12.54 3.50 -25.20
C GLU A 192 13.48 2.40 -24.68
N ASN A 193 12.99 1.16 -24.57
CA ASN A 193 13.78 -0.01 -24.20
C ASN A 193 13.19 -1.29 -24.79
N LEU A 194 13.74 -1.74 -25.92
CA LEU A 194 13.25 -2.93 -26.63
C LEU A 194 13.68 -4.25 -25.97
N HIS A 195 14.66 -4.23 -25.07
CA HIS A 195 15.16 -5.42 -24.37
C HIS A 195 14.27 -5.84 -23.18
N GLU A 196 13.51 -4.90 -22.62
CA GLU A 196 12.67 -5.07 -21.42
C GLU A 196 11.24 -5.47 -21.81
N ASN A 197 10.56 -6.29 -21.00
CA ASN A 197 9.19 -6.72 -21.31
C ASN A 197 8.19 -5.63 -20.89
N LEU A 198 6.92 -5.77 -21.30
CA LEU A 198 5.87 -4.91 -20.75
C LEU A 198 5.51 -5.38 -19.34
N HIS A 199 5.79 -4.53 -18.36
CA HIS A 199 5.45 -4.70 -16.95
C HIS A 199 4.36 -3.71 -16.56
N ASN A 200 3.48 -4.10 -15.63
CA ASN A 200 2.35 -3.27 -15.17
C ASN A 200 1.44 -2.76 -16.32
N LEU A 201 1.02 -3.66 -17.21
CA LEU A 201 -0.05 -3.40 -18.18
C LEU A 201 -1.39 -3.10 -17.48
N ASP A 202 -2.35 -2.62 -18.26
CA ASP A 202 -3.67 -2.23 -17.77
C ASP A 202 -4.36 -3.38 -17.02
N LYS A 203 -4.94 -3.07 -15.86
CA LYS A 203 -5.49 -4.04 -14.91
C LYS A 203 -6.97 -4.32 -15.13
N GLU A 204 -7.64 -3.57 -16.00
CA GLU A 204 -9.02 -3.86 -16.40
C GLU A 204 -9.14 -5.12 -17.30
N LEU A 205 -8.03 -5.59 -17.90
CA LEU A 205 -8.01 -6.73 -18.82
C LEU A 205 -6.99 -7.80 -18.38
N SER A 206 -7.33 -9.07 -18.59
CA SER A 206 -6.38 -10.17 -18.44
C SER A 206 -5.36 -10.20 -19.59
N THR A 207 -4.19 -10.79 -19.35
CA THR A 207 -3.14 -10.88 -20.38
C THR A 207 -3.62 -11.63 -21.63
N GLU A 208 -4.53 -12.60 -21.50
CA GLU A 208 -5.18 -13.31 -22.61
C GLU A 208 -6.12 -12.40 -23.42
N GLN A 209 -6.88 -11.52 -22.75
CA GLN A 209 -7.72 -10.53 -23.45
C GLN A 209 -6.86 -9.51 -24.21
N ILE A 210 -5.69 -9.16 -23.66
CA ILE A 210 -4.70 -8.32 -24.34
C ILE A 210 -4.12 -9.08 -25.54
N GLU A 211 -3.72 -10.35 -25.42
CA GLU A 211 -3.23 -11.17 -26.54
C GLU A 211 -4.23 -11.27 -27.69
N LEU A 212 -5.52 -11.53 -27.39
CA LEU A 212 -6.59 -11.57 -28.39
C LEU A 212 -6.81 -10.19 -29.06
N SER A 213 -6.65 -9.11 -28.32
CA SER A 213 -6.73 -7.74 -28.88
C SER A 213 -5.56 -7.47 -29.83
N ILE A 214 -4.36 -7.91 -29.47
CA ILE A 214 -3.15 -7.81 -30.31
C ILE A 214 -3.30 -8.68 -31.57
N GLN A 215 -3.76 -9.93 -31.46
CA GLN A 215 -4.02 -10.82 -32.61
C GLN A 215 -4.95 -10.15 -33.63
N LYS A 216 -6.04 -9.54 -33.16
CA LYS A 216 -6.98 -8.80 -34.00
C LYS A 216 -6.34 -7.57 -34.66
N GLU A 217 -5.63 -6.75 -33.90
CA GLU A 217 -4.91 -5.58 -34.45
C GLU A 217 -3.92 -5.98 -35.54
N LEU A 218 -3.12 -7.04 -35.31
CA LEU A 218 -2.16 -7.55 -36.29
C LEU A 218 -2.84 -8.05 -37.57
N CYS A 219 -3.98 -8.74 -37.46
CA CYS A 219 -4.79 -9.13 -38.61
C CYS A 219 -5.30 -7.93 -39.40
N ASP A 220 -5.68 -6.84 -38.71
CA ASP A 220 -6.13 -5.61 -39.35
C ASP A 220 -4.96 -4.80 -39.95
N PHE A 221 -3.78 -4.79 -39.32
CA PHE A 221 -2.57 -4.20 -39.86
C PHE A 221 -2.11 -4.91 -41.15
N ALA A 222 -2.19 -6.24 -41.20
CA ALA A 222 -1.87 -7.03 -42.39
C ALA A 222 -2.78 -6.66 -43.58
N LYS A 223 -4.11 -6.64 -43.37
CA LYS A 223 -5.09 -6.21 -44.39
C LYS A 223 -4.86 -4.76 -44.86
N LEU A 224 -4.33 -3.89 -43.99
CA LEU A 224 -3.95 -2.51 -44.30
C LEU A 224 -2.54 -2.34 -44.94
N SER A 225 -1.76 -3.42 -45.07
CA SER A 225 -0.33 -3.39 -45.41
C SER A 225 0.10 -4.51 -46.37
N GLU A 226 -0.73 -4.83 -47.37
CA GLU A 226 -0.45 -5.84 -48.40
C GLU A 226 -0.11 -7.23 -47.82
N ASN A 227 -0.80 -7.62 -46.75
CA ASN A 227 -0.60 -8.88 -46.00
C ASN A 227 0.81 -9.02 -45.37
N MET A 228 1.49 -7.90 -45.09
CA MET A 228 2.78 -7.86 -44.40
C MET A 228 2.68 -7.12 -43.06
N PHE A 229 3.41 -7.60 -42.05
CA PHE A 229 3.62 -6.89 -40.80
C PHE A 229 5.12 -6.84 -40.43
N ASN A 230 5.54 -5.78 -39.73
CA ASN A 230 6.95 -5.55 -39.38
C ASN A 230 7.24 -6.01 -37.95
N VAL A 231 8.20 -6.92 -37.82
CA VAL A 231 8.74 -7.42 -36.53
C VAL A 231 10.25 -7.20 -36.47
N TYR A 232 10.83 -7.32 -35.28
CA TYR A 232 12.27 -7.15 -35.06
C TYR A 232 12.87 -8.37 -34.37
N ASN A 233 13.96 -8.91 -34.92
CA ASN A 233 14.61 -10.11 -34.38
C ASN A 233 15.96 -9.76 -33.74
N ASP A 234 16.74 -8.85 -34.32
CA ASP A 234 17.96 -8.28 -33.76
C ASP A 234 17.75 -6.83 -33.28
N VAL A 235 17.46 -6.66 -31.99
CA VAL A 235 17.37 -5.35 -31.33
C VAL A 235 18.70 -4.84 -30.76
N GLU A 236 19.80 -5.58 -30.90
CA GLU A 236 21.15 -5.11 -30.52
C GLU A 236 21.80 -4.30 -31.64
N HIS A 237 21.66 -4.73 -32.91
CA HIS A 237 22.35 -4.11 -34.06
C HIS A 237 21.40 -3.71 -35.21
N PHE A 238 20.12 -4.08 -35.15
CA PHE A 238 19.13 -3.86 -36.21
C PHE A 238 19.57 -4.39 -37.59
N LYS A 239 20.31 -5.50 -37.61
CA LYS A 239 20.88 -6.00 -38.85
C LYS A 239 19.82 -6.65 -39.74
N ASP A 240 19.67 -6.08 -40.93
CA ASP A 240 18.70 -6.50 -41.94
C ASP A 240 17.23 -6.39 -41.40
N GLU A 241 16.94 -5.40 -40.55
CA GLU A 241 15.65 -5.17 -39.86
C GLU A 241 14.84 -3.98 -40.43
N PRO A 242 13.50 -3.93 -40.23
CA PRO A 242 12.64 -4.98 -39.66
C PRO A 242 12.50 -6.20 -40.59
N LYS A 243 12.18 -7.37 -40.02
CA LYS A 243 11.66 -8.50 -40.79
C LYS A 243 10.20 -8.24 -41.18
N HIS A 244 9.83 -8.70 -42.38
CA HIS A 244 8.44 -8.76 -42.82
C HIS A 244 7.89 -10.15 -42.56
N VAL A 245 6.81 -10.25 -41.78
CA VAL A 245 6.01 -11.46 -41.62
C VAL A 245 4.81 -11.38 -42.56
N HIS A 246 4.54 -12.46 -43.30
CA HIS A 246 3.33 -12.58 -44.11
C HIS A 246 2.19 -13.15 -43.28
N VAL A 247 1.05 -12.46 -43.30
CA VAL A 247 -0.19 -12.85 -42.62
C VAL A 247 -1.30 -12.86 -43.65
N LEU A 248 -1.71 -14.05 -44.09
CA LEU A 248 -2.73 -14.23 -45.13
C LEU A 248 -4.13 -14.38 -44.51
N SER A 249 -4.18 -14.84 -43.25
CA SER A 249 -5.37 -15.21 -42.51
C SER A 249 -5.16 -15.01 -41.00
N GLU A 250 -6.24 -15.07 -40.24
CA GLU A 250 -6.22 -15.09 -38.77
C GLU A 250 -5.58 -16.39 -38.22
N GLU A 251 -5.50 -17.47 -39.01
CA GLU A 251 -4.86 -18.73 -38.60
C GLU A 251 -3.32 -18.65 -38.57
N ASP A 252 -2.73 -17.68 -39.28
CA ASP A 252 -1.27 -17.43 -39.32
C ASP A 252 -0.74 -16.74 -38.05
N ILE A 253 -1.64 -16.26 -37.19
CA ILE A 253 -1.33 -15.64 -35.89
C ILE A 253 -2.03 -16.44 -34.78
N CYS A 254 -1.33 -16.75 -33.69
CA CYS A 254 -1.93 -17.45 -32.56
C CYS A 254 -1.56 -16.81 -31.22
N VAL A 255 -2.49 -16.82 -30.27
CA VAL A 255 -2.23 -16.43 -28.87
C VAL A 255 -1.70 -17.62 -28.05
N THR A 256 -1.18 -17.35 -26.85
CA THR A 256 -0.56 -18.35 -25.96
C THR A 256 -1.48 -19.57 -25.72
N GLU A 257 -2.75 -19.31 -25.47
CA GLU A 257 -3.78 -20.31 -25.19
C GLU A 257 -4.00 -21.27 -26.39
N GLU A 258 -3.98 -20.73 -27.62
CA GLU A 258 -4.23 -21.50 -28.84
C GLU A 258 -3.04 -22.39 -29.20
N VAL A 259 -1.83 -21.85 -29.16
CA VAL A 259 -0.59 -22.58 -29.47
C VAL A 259 -0.45 -23.82 -28.58
N TYR A 260 -0.72 -23.64 -27.28
CA TYR A 260 -0.55 -24.71 -26.32
C TYR A 260 -1.74 -25.69 -26.31
N ARG A 261 -3.00 -25.25 -26.39
CA ARG A 261 -4.14 -26.19 -26.57
C ARG A 261 -4.07 -27.01 -27.86
N ARG A 262 -3.59 -26.44 -28.98
CA ARG A 262 -3.38 -27.19 -30.23
C ARG A 262 -2.41 -28.38 -30.08
N SER A 263 -1.51 -28.34 -29.09
CA SER A 263 -0.61 -29.44 -28.74
C SER A 263 -1.09 -30.29 -27.56
N ILE A 264 -2.12 -29.84 -26.84
CA ILE A 264 -2.56 -30.40 -25.57
C ILE A 264 -4.10 -30.57 -25.57
N PHE A 265 -4.54 -31.78 -25.90
CA PHE A 265 -5.93 -32.22 -25.72
C PHE A 265 -6.16 -33.00 -24.40
N ILE A 266 -5.10 -33.20 -23.59
CA ILE A 266 -5.08 -34.15 -22.46
C ILE A 266 -4.65 -33.51 -21.13
N TYR A 267 -3.83 -32.45 -21.15
CA TYR A 267 -3.19 -31.88 -19.95
C TYR A 267 -3.76 -30.50 -19.58
N PRO A 268 -3.75 -30.11 -18.28
CA PRO A 268 -4.06 -28.75 -17.88
C PRO A 268 -2.99 -27.73 -18.32
N LEU A 269 -3.47 -26.63 -18.89
CA LEU A 269 -2.71 -25.41 -19.20
C LEU A 269 -3.25 -24.30 -18.30
N HIS A 270 -2.35 -23.61 -17.59
CA HIS A 270 -2.70 -22.48 -16.74
C HIS A 270 -1.74 -21.31 -17.00
N ARG A 271 -2.24 -20.08 -16.90
CA ARG A 271 -1.40 -18.88 -16.74
C ARG A 271 -1.38 -18.46 -15.27
N LEU A 272 -0.22 -18.05 -14.80
CA LEU A 272 0.01 -17.60 -13.43
C LEU A 272 1.01 -16.44 -13.47
N PRO A 273 0.59 -15.20 -13.78
CA PRO A 273 1.51 -14.09 -14.06
C PRO A 273 2.36 -13.74 -12.82
N LEU A 274 3.58 -14.25 -12.75
CA LEU A 274 4.55 -13.91 -11.72
C LEU A 274 5.30 -12.64 -12.14
N PRO A 275 5.52 -11.68 -11.23
CA PRO A 275 6.22 -10.43 -11.56
C PRO A 275 7.72 -10.67 -11.75
N VAL A 276 8.37 -9.87 -12.60
CA VAL A 276 9.84 -9.85 -12.71
C VAL A 276 10.51 -9.33 -11.43
N ASP A 277 9.93 -8.33 -10.77
CA ASP A 277 10.46 -7.68 -9.57
C ASP A 277 9.45 -7.63 -8.39
N GLY A 278 9.97 -7.63 -7.15
CA GLY A 278 9.16 -7.84 -5.92
C GLY A 278 8.64 -9.27 -5.74
N ALA A 279 7.80 -9.49 -4.73
CA ALA A 279 7.07 -10.74 -4.51
C ALA A 279 5.68 -10.75 -5.19
N PRO A 280 5.14 -11.92 -5.60
CA PRO A 280 3.80 -12.03 -6.18
C PRO A 280 2.71 -11.46 -5.27
N LEU A 281 1.58 -11.06 -5.84
CA LEU A 281 0.44 -10.58 -5.05
C LEU A 281 -0.26 -11.75 -4.34
N GLU A 282 -0.93 -11.45 -3.23
CA GLU A 282 -1.66 -12.45 -2.46
C GLU A 282 -2.75 -13.15 -3.29
N GLU A 283 -3.36 -12.46 -4.26
CA GLU A 283 -4.27 -13.10 -5.22
C GLU A 283 -3.55 -14.03 -6.20
N THR A 284 -2.29 -13.74 -6.57
CA THR A 284 -1.48 -14.65 -7.39
C THR A 284 -1.17 -15.95 -6.65
N PHE A 285 -1.03 -15.91 -5.32
CA PHE A 285 -0.95 -17.12 -4.50
C PHE A 285 -2.31 -17.84 -4.41
N ASP A 286 -3.42 -17.11 -4.32
CA ASP A 286 -4.78 -17.70 -4.38
C ASP A 286 -5.04 -18.40 -5.73
N ASP A 287 -4.61 -17.82 -6.85
CA ASP A 287 -4.69 -18.41 -8.18
C ASP A 287 -3.79 -19.67 -8.31
N PHE A 288 -2.58 -19.66 -7.73
CA PHE A 288 -1.77 -20.88 -7.69
C PHE A 288 -2.45 -21.98 -6.85
N VAL A 289 -2.99 -21.64 -5.68
CA VAL A 289 -3.77 -22.57 -4.84
C VAL A 289 -5.00 -23.11 -5.58
N LYS A 290 -5.66 -22.29 -6.41
CA LYS A 290 -6.75 -22.75 -7.29
C LYS A 290 -6.27 -23.80 -8.28
N ILE A 291 -5.11 -23.62 -8.94
CA ILE A 291 -4.50 -24.63 -9.83
C ILE A 291 -4.28 -25.96 -9.07
N LEU A 292 -3.79 -25.90 -7.82
CA LEU A 292 -3.58 -27.09 -6.98
C LEU A 292 -4.90 -27.80 -6.64
N ARG A 293 -5.98 -27.04 -6.38
CA ARG A 293 -7.33 -27.57 -6.10
C ARG A 293 -8.02 -28.14 -7.34
N GLU A 294 -7.71 -27.61 -8.52
CA GLU A 294 -8.25 -28.07 -9.81
C GLU A 294 -7.49 -29.30 -10.34
N THR A 295 -6.30 -29.61 -9.80
CA THR A 295 -5.48 -30.77 -10.17
C THR A 295 -5.64 -31.93 -9.17
N PRO A 296 -6.36 -33.03 -9.50
CA PRO A 296 -6.70 -34.08 -8.54
C PRO A 296 -5.49 -34.78 -7.90
N ASN A 297 -4.41 -35.00 -8.66
CA ASN A 297 -3.20 -35.66 -8.16
C ASN A 297 -2.26 -34.73 -7.39
N LEU A 298 -2.60 -33.44 -7.23
CA LEU A 298 -1.95 -32.49 -6.31
C LEU A 298 -2.78 -32.24 -5.03
N CYS A 299 -4.02 -32.71 -4.98
CA CYS A 299 -4.89 -32.55 -3.83
C CYS A 299 -4.55 -33.53 -2.69
N VAL A 300 -4.89 -33.17 -1.45
CA VAL A 300 -4.72 -34.04 -0.25
C VAL A 300 -5.53 -35.33 -0.33
N LEU A 301 -6.63 -35.33 -1.09
CA LEU A 301 -7.47 -36.51 -1.34
C LEU A 301 -7.02 -37.36 -2.53
N ARG A 302 -5.79 -37.16 -3.04
CA ARG A 302 -5.22 -37.95 -4.15
C ARG A 302 -5.13 -39.44 -3.80
N ASP A 303 -5.16 -40.27 -4.85
CA ASP A 303 -4.80 -41.68 -4.78
C ASP A 303 -3.28 -41.81 -4.53
N PRO A 304 -2.82 -42.36 -3.39
CA PRO A 304 -1.38 -42.48 -3.10
C PRO A 304 -0.65 -43.45 -4.04
N SER A 305 -1.37 -44.32 -4.76
CA SER A 305 -0.77 -45.25 -5.73
C SER A 305 -0.41 -44.60 -7.07
N ARG A 306 -0.97 -43.42 -7.37
CA ARG A 306 -0.66 -42.64 -8.58
C ARG A 306 0.54 -41.74 -8.35
N PRO A 307 1.47 -41.60 -9.32
CA PRO A 307 2.55 -40.63 -9.24
C PRO A 307 2.00 -39.19 -9.24
N PRO A 308 2.68 -38.22 -8.60
CA PRO A 308 2.37 -36.81 -8.80
C PRO A 308 2.65 -36.38 -10.26
N PRO A 309 1.88 -35.39 -10.79
CA PRO A 309 2.04 -34.92 -12.16
C PRO A 309 3.35 -34.16 -12.37
N ALA A 310 3.81 -34.13 -13.63
CA ALA A 310 4.96 -33.32 -14.02
C ALA A 310 4.59 -31.82 -14.08
N LEU A 311 5.10 -31.04 -13.14
CA LEU A 311 4.90 -29.59 -13.11
C LEU A 311 5.93 -28.92 -14.03
N LEU A 312 5.45 -28.28 -15.11
CA LEU A 312 6.28 -27.63 -16.11
C LEU A 312 6.05 -26.11 -16.10
N PHE A 313 7.03 -25.35 -15.62
CA PHE A 313 6.98 -23.89 -15.51
C PHE A 313 7.72 -23.21 -16.68
N SER A 314 7.11 -22.18 -17.27
CA SER A 314 7.72 -21.42 -18.38
C SER A 314 7.59 -19.90 -18.25
N CYS A 315 8.70 -19.18 -18.47
CA CYS A 315 8.72 -17.74 -18.69
C CYS A 315 9.53 -17.39 -19.95
N GLN A 316 9.75 -16.12 -20.29
CA GLN A 316 10.56 -15.71 -21.46
C GLN A 316 11.86 -16.54 -21.62
N VAL A 317 12.74 -16.53 -20.61
CA VAL A 317 14.10 -17.11 -20.71
C VAL A 317 14.34 -18.32 -19.79
N GLY A 318 13.36 -18.76 -19.00
CA GLY A 318 13.50 -19.92 -18.11
C GLY A 318 14.34 -19.71 -16.84
N VAL A 319 14.77 -18.47 -16.58
CA VAL A 319 15.57 -18.07 -15.40
C VAL A 319 14.63 -17.57 -14.29
N GLY A 320 14.69 -16.30 -13.88
CA GLY A 320 14.15 -15.81 -12.58
C GLY A 320 12.71 -16.20 -12.25
N ARG A 321 11.73 -15.83 -13.07
CA ARG A 321 10.30 -16.13 -12.82
C ARG A 321 9.98 -17.63 -12.88
N THR A 322 10.61 -18.37 -13.79
CA THR A 322 10.52 -19.83 -13.83
C THR A 322 11.06 -20.41 -12.54
N ASN A 323 12.22 -19.93 -12.05
CA ASN A 323 12.81 -20.38 -10.80
C ASN A 323 11.91 -20.16 -9.58
N LEU A 324 11.18 -19.04 -9.53
CA LEU A 324 10.16 -18.80 -8.50
C LEU A 324 9.03 -19.83 -8.59
N GLY A 325 8.51 -20.11 -9.79
CA GLY A 325 7.54 -21.18 -10.03
C GLY A 325 8.05 -22.56 -9.61
N LEU A 326 9.30 -22.89 -9.92
CA LEU A 326 9.95 -24.13 -9.49
C LEU A 326 9.97 -24.25 -7.96
N ILE A 327 10.34 -23.20 -7.23
CA ILE A 327 10.35 -23.23 -5.75
C ILE A 327 8.93 -23.43 -5.20
N LEU A 328 7.92 -22.74 -5.76
CA LEU A 328 6.51 -22.93 -5.38
C LEU A 328 6.05 -24.39 -5.61
N GLY A 329 6.40 -24.98 -6.76
CA GLY A 329 6.14 -26.39 -7.06
C GLY A 329 6.87 -27.36 -6.13
N ALA A 330 8.14 -27.08 -5.79
CA ALA A 330 8.92 -27.89 -4.86
C ALA A 330 8.31 -27.90 -3.45
N LEU A 331 7.86 -26.74 -2.95
CA LEU A 331 7.20 -26.63 -1.65
C LEU A 331 5.90 -27.46 -1.61
N VAL A 332 5.05 -27.37 -2.64
CA VAL A 332 3.83 -28.20 -2.75
C VAL A 332 4.17 -29.68 -2.78
N LEU A 333 5.20 -30.08 -3.53
CA LEU A 333 5.61 -31.48 -3.64
C LEU A 333 6.25 -32.03 -2.34
N ASN A 334 6.92 -31.20 -1.55
CA ASN A 334 7.36 -31.55 -0.18
C ASN A 334 6.16 -31.92 0.70
N HIS A 335 5.08 -31.11 0.70
CA HIS A 335 3.86 -31.40 1.48
C HIS A 335 3.12 -32.63 0.95
N LEU A 336 3.09 -32.84 -0.37
CA LEU A 336 2.41 -33.95 -1.04
C LEU A 336 3.05 -35.32 -0.82
N GLN A 337 4.37 -35.39 -0.66
CA GLN A 337 5.08 -36.62 -0.29
C GLN A 337 5.21 -36.80 1.23
N GLY A 338 4.78 -35.79 2.00
CA GLY A 338 5.12 -35.61 3.40
C GLY A 338 6.61 -35.30 3.59
N ALA A 339 6.99 -34.89 4.80
CA ALA A 339 8.38 -34.62 5.17
C ALA A 339 9.25 -35.91 5.32
N SER A 340 9.18 -36.80 4.33
CA SER A 340 10.01 -37.99 4.19
C SER A 340 11.46 -37.59 4.01
N LYS A 341 12.26 -37.76 5.05
CA LYS A 341 13.72 -37.50 5.04
C LYS A 341 14.50 -38.60 4.31
N SER A 342 14.03 -38.99 3.13
CA SER A 342 14.66 -39.97 2.24
C SER A 342 15.78 -39.31 1.44
N HIS A 343 17.02 -39.55 1.88
CA HIS A 343 18.26 -39.10 1.26
C HIS A 343 18.43 -37.58 1.12
N ARG A 344 18.91 -36.97 2.21
CA ARG A 344 19.90 -35.88 2.08
C ARG A 344 21.17 -36.46 1.43
N GLU A 345 21.21 -36.46 0.11
CA GLU A 345 22.49 -36.36 -0.61
C GLU A 345 23.16 -35.03 -0.22
N GLU A 346 24.45 -34.87 -0.52
CA GLU A 346 25.18 -33.62 -0.25
C GLU A 346 24.81 -32.53 -1.27
N VAL A 347 23.53 -32.14 -1.28
CA VAL A 347 23.05 -30.93 -1.95
C VAL A 347 23.87 -29.77 -1.39
N GLN A 348 24.53 -29.05 -2.30
CA GLN A 348 25.52 -28.03 -1.97
C GLN A 348 24.84 -26.89 -1.19
N LYS A 349 24.97 -26.93 0.15
CA LYS A 349 24.36 -25.97 1.06
C LYS A 349 24.63 -24.55 0.58
N CYS A 350 23.57 -23.76 0.44
CA CYS A 350 23.69 -22.33 0.15
C CYS A 350 24.62 -21.70 1.18
N GLN A 351 25.68 -21.04 0.71
CA GLN A 351 26.78 -20.56 1.56
C GLN A 351 26.36 -19.36 2.42
N HIS A 352 25.24 -18.72 2.08
CA HIS A 352 24.78 -17.46 2.68
C HIS A 352 23.55 -17.70 3.57
N LYS A 353 23.74 -17.54 4.88
CA LYS A 353 22.66 -17.41 5.86
C LYS A 353 22.14 -15.97 5.80
N LEU A 354 20.85 -15.80 5.53
CA LEU A 354 20.24 -14.47 5.41
C LEU A 354 19.86 -13.96 6.80
N ASP A 355 20.82 -13.38 7.51
CA ASP A 355 20.66 -12.85 8.86
C ASP A 355 20.09 -11.42 8.89
N PHE A 356 18.90 -11.26 8.30
CA PHE A 356 18.08 -10.04 8.39
C PHE A 356 17.13 -10.15 9.59
N LEU A 357 16.92 -9.03 10.30
CA LEU A 357 16.08 -9.01 11.50
C LEU A 357 14.63 -9.43 11.17
N VAL A 358 14.07 -8.96 10.06
CA VAL A 358 12.72 -9.32 9.61
C VAL A 358 12.47 -10.84 9.52
N ILE A 359 13.49 -11.62 9.12
CA ILE A 359 13.40 -13.09 9.02
C ILE A 359 13.37 -13.69 10.43
N GLN A 360 14.25 -13.24 11.33
CA GLN A 360 14.30 -13.72 12.71
C GLN A 360 12.99 -13.45 13.46
N LEU A 361 12.43 -12.24 13.30
CA LEU A 361 11.15 -11.86 13.90
C LEU A 361 9.97 -12.68 13.34
N LEU A 362 10.04 -13.08 12.07
CA LEU A 362 9.03 -13.93 11.44
C LEU A 362 9.10 -15.38 11.97
N ILE A 363 10.27 -16.02 11.93
CA ILE A 363 10.42 -17.43 12.31
C ILE A 363 10.23 -17.69 13.82
N ASN A 364 10.52 -16.69 14.66
CA ASN A 364 10.24 -16.76 16.10
C ASN A 364 8.74 -16.74 16.43
N ARG A 365 7.89 -16.38 15.46
CA ARG A 365 6.44 -16.21 15.65
C ARG A 365 5.57 -17.14 14.82
N LEU A 366 6.03 -17.57 13.64
CA LEU A 366 5.36 -18.61 12.88
C LEU A 366 5.37 -19.95 13.65
N PRO A 367 4.26 -20.71 13.66
CA PRO A 367 4.28 -22.09 14.15
C PRO A 367 5.36 -22.89 13.42
N ARG A 368 6.29 -23.50 14.17
CA ARG A 368 7.46 -24.22 13.63
C ARG A 368 8.35 -23.38 12.67
N GLY A 369 8.39 -22.05 12.80
CA GLY A 369 9.00 -21.16 11.80
C GLY A 369 10.43 -21.51 11.33
N GLN A 370 11.29 -22.07 12.20
CA GLN A 370 12.61 -22.56 11.78
C GLN A 370 12.53 -23.77 10.82
N GLN A 371 11.58 -24.70 11.01
CA GLN A 371 11.36 -25.81 10.08
C GLN A 371 10.85 -25.28 8.73
N VAL A 372 9.90 -24.33 8.76
CA VAL A 372 9.35 -23.68 7.56
C VAL A 372 10.47 -22.97 6.76
N LEU A 373 11.42 -22.34 7.46
CA LEU A 373 12.61 -21.72 6.88
C LEU A 373 13.56 -22.76 6.26
N ASP A 374 13.90 -23.83 7.00
CA ASP A 374 14.79 -24.91 6.53
C ASP A 374 14.24 -25.58 5.25
N GLU A 375 12.91 -25.78 5.17
CA GLU A 375 12.24 -26.35 3.99
C GLU A 375 12.26 -25.43 2.76
N VAL A 376 12.18 -24.12 2.96
CA VAL A 376 12.33 -23.11 1.90
C VAL A 376 13.78 -23.01 1.44
N ASP A 377 14.74 -23.13 2.36
CA ASP A 377 16.18 -23.20 2.05
C ASP A 377 16.52 -24.43 1.21
N ASP A 378 16.03 -25.62 1.61
CA ASP A 378 16.20 -26.86 0.85
C ASP A 378 15.51 -26.75 -0.54
N ALA A 379 14.31 -26.15 -0.64
CA ALA A 379 13.61 -25.93 -1.91
C ALA A 379 14.33 -24.96 -2.86
N ILE A 380 14.88 -23.84 -2.34
CA ILE A 380 15.72 -22.91 -3.11
C ILE A 380 17.01 -23.60 -3.57
N SER A 381 17.64 -24.40 -2.69
CA SER A 381 18.87 -25.13 -3.01
C SER A 381 18.66 -26.16 -4.13
N MET A 382 17.54 -26.91 -4.12
CA MET A 382 17.19 -27.82 -5.22
C MET A 382 17.00 -27.11 -6.56
N CYS A 383 16.38 -25.92 -6.56
CA CYS A 383 16.10 -25.13 -7.76
C CYS A 383 17.28 -24.28 -8.26
N SER A 384 18.37 -24.17 -7.49
CA SER A 384 19.44 -23.16 -7.62
C SER A 384 20.20 -23.08 -8.96
N GLU A 385 20.08 -24.07 -9.84
CA GLU A 385 20.93 -24.29 -11.02
C GLU A 385 21.08 -23.07 -11.95
N MET A 386 19.99 -22.34 -12.22
CA MET A 386 19.97 -21.17 -13.10
C MET A 386 19.87 -19.85 -12.34
N HIS A 387 19.42 -19.88 -11.09
CA HIS A 387 19.24 -18.72 -10.24
C HIS A 387 19.07 -19.15 -8.78
N ASN A 388 19.85 -18.56 -7.87
CA ASN A 388 19.63 -18.69 -6.43
C ASN A 388 19.15 -17.35 -5.87
N LEU A 389 17.97 -17.36 -5.24
CA LEU A 389 17.35 -16.16 -4.66
C LEU A 389 18.16 -15.61 -3.48
N LYS A 390 18.81 -16.47 -2.69
CA LYS A 390 19.58 -16.05 -1.51
C LYS A 390 20.89 -15.38 -1.90
N ASP A 391 21.58 -15.98 -2.87
CA ASP A 391 22.81 -15.42 -3.43
C ASP A 391 22.51 -14.07 -4.11
N ALA A 392 21.33 -13.93 -4.76
CA ALA A 392 20.87 -12.65 -5.30
C ALA A 392 20.56 -11.58 -4.21
N VAL A 393 20.00 -11.94 -3.05
CA VAL A 393 19.88 -11.00 -1.91
C VAL A 393 21.28 -10.55 -1.44
N TYR A 394 22.18 -11.51 -1.23
CA TYR A 394 23.52 -11.26 -0.70
C TYR A 394 24.39 -10.43 -1.67
N GLU A 395 24.38 -10.76 -2.96
CA GLU A 395 25.09 -9.98 -4.00
C GLU A 395 24.60 -8.54 -4.10
N ASN A 396 23.29 -8.28 -4.00
CA ASN A 396 22.77 -6.91 -4.07
C ASN A 396 23.12 -6.11 -2.80
N LYS A 397 23.13 -6.74 -1.61
CA LYS A 397 23.63 -6.10 -0.38
C LYS A 397 25.13 -5.74 -0.50
N LEU A 398 25.99 -6.69 -0.90
CA LEU A 398 27.42 -6.41 -1.13
C LEU A 398 27.68 -5.33 -2.20
N LYS A 399 26.95 -5.34 -3.31
CA LYS A 399 27.08 -4.33 -4.38
C LYS A 399 26.66 -2.95 -3.91
N MET A 400 25.76 -2.85 -2.93
CA MET A 400 25.34 -1.61 -2.30
C MET A 400 26.37 -1.09 -1.29
N GLU A 401 26.89 -1.96 -0.43
CA GLU A 401 27.92 -1.65 0.56
C GLU A 401 29.24 -1.19 -0.09
N GLY A 402 29.57 -1.70 -1.27
CA GLY A 402 30.78 -1.32 -2.02
C GLY A 402 30.75 0.09 -2.65
N ILE A 403 29.66 0.86 -2.54
CA ILE A 403 29.50 2.16 -3.22
C ILE A 403 30.14 3.28 -2.38
N GLY A 404 31.44 3.52 -2.58
CA GLY A 404 32.17 4.59 -1.89
C GLY A 404 31.86 6.02 -2.39
N LYS A 405 31.29 6.17 -3.59
CA LYS A 405 30.72 7.43 -4.10
C LYS A 405 29.46 7.11 -4.88
N ASP A 406 28.35 7.68 -4.47
CA ASP A 406 27.06 7.41 -5.10
C ASP A 406 26.96 8.06 -6.48
N GLY A 407 26.39 7.32 -7.42
CA GLY A 407 26.19 7.74 -8.80
C GLY A 407 24.70 7.78 -9.14
N GLN A 408 24.37 7.63 -10.42
CA GLN A 408 22.99 7.40 -10.85
C GLN A 408 22.89 6.19 -11.79
N ILE A 409 21.85 5.37 -11.57
CA ILE A 409 21.38 4.33 -12.45
C ILE A 409 19.88 4.59 -12.67
N GLN A 410 19.43 4.63 -13.93
CA GLN A 410 18.01 4.86 -14.28
C GLN A 410 17.39 6.14 -13.64
N GLY A 411 18.22 7.16 -13.38
CA GLY A 411 17.79 8.42 -12.76
C GLY A 411 17.64 8.40 -11.23
N ILE A 412 17.80 7.24 -10.58
CA ILE A 412 17.90 7.11 -9.13
C ILE A 412 19.35 6.93 -8.68
N SER A 413 19.60 7.16 -7.39
CA SER A 413 20.88 6.85 -6.72
C SER A 413 21.33 5.42 -7.00
N THR A 414 22.62 5.20 -7.26
CA THR A 414 23.18 3.85 -7.42
C THR A 414 22.98 3.02 -6.14
N LYS A 415 23.18 3.62 -4.96
CA LYS A 415 22.88 2.98 -3.66
C LYS A 415 21.40 2.60 -3.56
N SER A 416 20.48 3.51 -3.89
CA SER A 416 19.04 3.26 -3.89
C SER A 416 18.60 2.18 -4.89
N TYR A 417 19.23 2.11 -6.07
CA TYR A 417 18.98 1.05 -7.05
C TYR A 417 19.25 -0.35 -6.46
N PHE A 418 20.43 -0.57 -5.88
CA PHE A 418 20.75 -1.85 -5.24
C PHE A 418 19.97 -2.09 -3.94
N GLN A 419 19.59 -1.03 -3.21
CA GLN A 419 18.68 -1.14 -2.06
C GLN A 419 17.32 -1.72 -2.47
N ASN A 420 16.72 -1.17 -3.52
CA ASN A 420 15.44 -1.64 -4.05
C ASN A 420 15.54 -3.10 -4.53
N ARG A 421 16.61 -3.48 -5.25
CA ARG A 421 16.80 -4.88 -5.66
C ARG A 421 16.99 -5.83 -4.47
N THR A 422 17.72 -5.41 -3.45
CA THR A 422 17.91 -6.20 -2.20
C THR A 422 16.57 -6.42 -1.50
N LEU A 423 15.79 -5.35 -1.30
CA LEU A 423 14.48 -5.41 -0.65
C LEU A 423 13.47 -6.23 -1.47
N GLN A 424 13.45 -6.12 -2.79
CA GLN A 424 12.61 -6.94 -3.68
C GLN A 424 12.96 -8.43 -3.62
N SER A 425 14.25 -8.78 -3.58
CA SER A 425 14.69 -10.18 -3.44
C SER A 425 14.41 -10.74 -2.04
N LEU A 426 14.57 -9.91 -1.00
CA LEU A 426 14.20 -10.25 0.38
C LEU A 426 12.68 -10.43 0.53
N GLU A 427 11.87 -9.58 -0.13
CA GLU A 427 10.40 -9.72 -0.15
C GLU A 427 10.00 -11.09 -0.71
N ARG A 428 10.56 -11.52 -1.86
CA ARG A 428 10.29 -12.86 -2.43
C ARG A 428 10.65 -13.97 -1.44
N TYR A 429 11.81 -13.87 -0.81
CA TYR A 429 12.28 -14.88 0.13
C TYR A 429 11.35 -14.98 1.35
N VAL A 430 10.92 -13.84 1.91
CA VAL A 430 9.95 -13.80 2.99
C VAL A 430 8.59 -14.35 2.55
N PHE A 431 8.08 -13.97 1.37
CA PHE A 431 6.81 -14.52 0.87
C PHE A 431 6.86 -16.03 0.57
N LEU A 432 8.02 -16.61 0.27
CA LEU A 432 8.18 -18.07 0.18
C LEU A 432 8.09 -18.75 1.56
N ILE A 433 8.64 -18.14 2.63
CA ILE A 433 8.46 -18.60 4.01
C ILE A 433 6.98 -18.51 4.42
N LEU A 434 6.31 -17.39 4.08
CA LEU A 434 4.89 -17.19 4.35
C LEU A 434 4.01 -18.19 3.58
N PHE A 435 4.32 -18.45 2.32
CA PHE A 435 3.59 -19.43 1.53
C PHE A 435 3.82 -20.86 2.04
N ASN A 436 5.04 -21.23 2.45
CA ASN A 436 5.26 -22.54 3.06
C ASN A 436 4.52 -22.67 4.40
N ALA A 437 4.51 -21.63 5.25
CA ALA A 437 3.70 -21.62 6.49
C ALA A 437 2.19 -21.74 6.22
N TYR A 438 1.71 -21.13 5.14
CA TYR A 438 0.33 -21.29 4.67
C TYR A 438 0.05 -22.72 4.19
N LEU A 439 0.95 -23.35 3.42
CA LEU A 439 0.81 -24.76 3.03
C LEU A 439 0.77 -25.66 4.28
N ASP A 440 1.67 -25.42 5.23
CA ASP A 440 1.83 -26.19 6.47
C ASP A 440 0.59 -26.15 7.39
N ASP A 441 -0.27 -25.12 7.26
CA ASP A 441 -1.58 -24.99 7.91
C ASP A 441 -2.74 -25.44 7.00
N GLN A 442 -2.85 -24.91 5.79
CA GLN A 442 -4.02 -25.03 4.91
C GLN A 442 -3.98 -26.20 3.93
N TYR A 443 -2.82 -26.76 3.58
CA TYR A 443 -2.75 -27.95 2.74
C TYR A 443 -3.51 -29.13 3.40
N PRO A 444 -3.24 -29.53 4.67
CA PRO A 444 -4.01 -30.59 5.34
C PRO A 444 -5.52 -30.32 5.47
N GLN A 445 -5.93 -29.05 5.40
CA GLN A 445 -7.33 -28.61 5.45
C GLN A 445 -8.00 -28.54 4.07
N GLY A 446 -7.31 -28.94 3.00
CA GLY A 446 -7.82 -28.88 1.62
C GLY A 446 -8.01 -27.45 1.09
N PHE A 447 -7.20 -26.51 1.59
CA PHE A 447 -7.27 -25.09 1.29
C PHE A 447 -8.64 -24.47 1.64
N ALA A 448 -9.11 -24.70 2.86
CA ALA A 448 -10.37 -24.17 3.37
C ALA A 448 -10.40 -22.62 3.40
N GLN A 449 -9.23 -21.99 3.57
CA GLN A 449 -8.99 -20.55 3.41
C GLN A 449 -8.03 -20.30 2.26
N SER A 450 -8.18 -19.18 1.55
CA SER A 450 -7.19 -18.71 0.58
C SER A 450 -5.97 -18.08 1.27
N PHE A 451 -4.86 -17.90 0.55
CA PHE A 451 -3.66 -17.24 1.07
C PHE A 451 -3.93 -15.78 1.43
N SER A 452 -4.69 -15.04 0.60
CA SER A 452 -5.07 -13.65 0.92
C SER A 452 -5.95 -13.56 2.19
N GLN A 453 -6.85 -14.53 2.40
CA GLN A 453 -7.65 -14.64 3.63
C GLN A 453 -6.79 -14.97 4.85
N TRP A 454 -5.86 -15.92 4.72
CA TRP A 454 -4.94 -16.32 5.79
C TRP A 454 -3.99 -15.19 6.19
N MET A 455 -3.49 -14.41 5.21
CA MET A 455 -2.71 -13.20 5.43
C MET A 455 -3.52 -12.11 6.14
N CYS A 456 -4.81 -11.94 5.81
CA CYS A 456 -5.70 -11.03 6.55
C CYS A 456 -5.94 -11.50 7.99
N MET A 457 -6.14 -12.81 8.22
CA MET A 457 -6.27 -13.35 9.58
C MET A 457 -4.96 -13.25 10.39
N ASN A 458 -3.82 -13.21 9.71
CA ASN A 458 -2.49 -13.01 10.28
C ASN A 458 -1.93 -11.61 9.95
N ALA A 459 -2.76 -10.55 10.00
CA ALA A 459 -2.37 -9.20 9.55
C ALA A 459 -1.12 -8.61 10.24
N TRP A 460 -0.67 -9.16 11.36
CA TRP A 460 0.63 -8.90 11.97
C TRP A 460 1.80 -9.06 10.98
N ILE A 461 1.69 -9.99 10.02
CA ILE A 461 2.67 -10.21 8.95
C ILE A 461 2.83 -8.94 8.12
N TYR A 462 1.74 -8.23 7.80
CA TYR A 462 1.82 -6.97 7.06
C TYR A 462 2.50 -5.86 7.87
N ARG A 463 2.33 -5.81 9.19
CA ARG A 463 3.06 -4.87 10.05
C ARG A 463 4.56 -5.18 10.10
N LEU A 464 4.95 -6.46 10.10
CA LEU A 464 6.35 -6.89 10.03
C LEU A 464 6.98 -6.58 8.66
N LEU A 465 6.33 -6.97 7.56
CA LEU A 465 6.75 -6.66 6.19
C LEU A 465 6.88 -5.15 5.94
N ALA A 466 5.99 -4.35 6.53
CA ALA A 466 6.06 -2.89 6.45
C ALA A 466 7.38 -2.33 7.02
N THR A 467 7.94 -2.95 8.06
CA THR A 467 9.20 -2.54 8.69
C THR A 467 10.48 -3.07 8.03
N MET A 468 10.37 -3.92 6.99
CA MET A 468 11.50 -4.59 6.32
C MET A 468 12.55 -3.63 5.74
N GLY A 469 12.17 -2.39 5.39
CA GLY A 469 13.10 -1.36 4.90
C GLY A 469 13.74 -0.52 6.01
N CYS A 470 13.38 -0.72 7.27
CA CYS A 470 13.78 0.14 8.40
C CYS A 470 14.59 -0.58 9.47
N SER A 471 14.41 -1.90 9.63
CA SER A 471 15.34 -2.72 10.44
C SER A 471 16.75 -2.74 9.87
N GLU A 472 16.88 -2.46 8.57
CA GLU A 472 18.12 -2.49 7.80
C GLU A 472 18.60 -1.08 7.39
N VAL A 473 18.14 0.00 8.05
CA VAL A 473 18.65 1.38 7.82
C VAL A 473 18.75 2.14 9.13
N SER A 474 19.98 2.30 9.62
CA SER A 474 20.31 3.12 10.78
C SER A 474 20.48 4.59 10.41
N ALA A 475 20.08 5.48 11.32
CA ALA A 475 20.32 6.92 11.25
C ALA A 475 21.27 7.34 12.41
N PRO A 476 22.58 7.07 12.30
CA PRO A 476 23.52 7.34 13.39
C PRO A 476 23.62 8.84 13.72
N SER A 477 23.95 9.18 14.97
CA SER A 477 24.04 10.56 15.43
C SER A 477 25.09 11.40 14.68
N SER A 478 26.10 10.74 14.10
CA SER A 478 27.11 11.35 13.23
C SER A 478 26.53 12.00 11.97
N CYS A 479 25.36 11.57 11.49
CA CYS A 479 24.70 12.19 10.34
C CYS A 479 24.36 13.67 10.55
N VAL A 480 24.32 14.14 11.81
CA VAL A 480 24.16 15.57 12.12
C VAL A 480 25.51 16.32 12.08
N THR A 481 26.63 15.66 12.38
CA THR A 481 27.98 16.27 12.43
C THR A 481 28.78 16.13 11.12
N ASP A 482 28.37 15.22 10.23
CA ASP A 482 28.84 15.14 8.83
C ASP A 482 28.02 16.01 7.85
N GLY A 483 26.82 16.44 8.23
CA GLY A 483 25.93 17.31 7.44
C GLY A 483 24.89 16.57 6.57
N SER A 484 24.74 15.26 6.74
CA SER A 484 23.70 14.47 6.07
C SER A 484 22.28 14.83 6.53
N HIS A 485 22.14 15.21 7.80
CA HIS A 485 20.93 15.68 8.48
C HIS A 485 21.17 17.07 9.12
N VAL A 486 20.11 17.87 9.24
CA VAL A 486 20.12 19.18 9.93
C VAL A 486 19.23 19.15 11.16
N LEU A 487 19.49 20.04 12.13
CA LEU A 487 18.60 20.23 13.28
C LEU A 487 17.51 21.25 12.93
N VAL A 488 16.26 20.96 13.26
CA VAL A 488 15.12 21.84 12.94
C VAL A 488 14.36 22.21 14.21
N SER A 489 14.15 23.51 14.42
CA SER A 489 13.38 24.03 15.57
C SER A 489 11.90 23.65 15.46
N CYS A 490 11.27 23.29 16.58
CA CYS A 490 9.82 23.14 16.62
C CYS A 490 9.06 24.42 16.23
N GLU A 491 9.67 25.61 16.34
CA GLU A 491 9.06 26.86 15.86
C GLU A 491 8.80 26.85 14.34
N PHE A 492 9.65 26.17 13.55
CA PHE A 492 9.44 25.95 12.11
C PHE A 492 8.32 24.93 11.83
N LEU A 493 8.06 24.02 12.77
CA LEU A 493 7.19 22.84 12.59
C LEU A 493 5.81 22.96 13.26
N VAL A 494 5.60 23.97 14.14
CA VAL A 494 4.45 24.01 15.07
C VAL A 494 3.73 25.36 15.05
N THR A 495 2.61 25.41 14.34
CA THR A 495 1.64 26.51 14.43
C THR A 495 0.83 26.43 15.74
N ASP A 496 0.82 27.51 16.53
CA ASP A 496 -0.06 27.65 17.70
C ASP A 496 -1.44 28.18 17.30
N LEU A 497 -2.36 27.24 17.07
CA LEU A 497 -3.72 27.49 16.59
C LEU A 497 -4.66 27.93 17.72
N LEU A 498 -4.36 27.52 18.96
CA LEU A 498 -5.13 27.89 20.15
C LEU A 498 -4.62 29.17 20.82
N SER A 499 -3.56 29.80 20.27
CA SER A 499 -2.90 31.00 20.82
C SER A 499 -2.40 30.85 22.27
N SER A 500 -2.16 29.61 22.72
CA SER A 500 -1.83 29.29 24.11
C SER A 500 -0.39 29.60 24.50
N LEU A 501 0.53 29.85 23.54
CA LEU A 501 1.94 30.19 23.81
C LEU A 501 2.09 31.37 24.78
N LYS A 502 1.17 32.33 24.77
CA LYS A 502 1.24 33.52 25.64
C LYS A 502 0.86 33.25 27.10
N GLU A 503 -0.07 32.33 27.34
CA GLU A 503 -0.57 32.00 28.68
C GLU A 503 0.17 30.79 29.28
N MET A 504 0.30 29.73 28.48
CA MET A 504 0.79 28.41 28.90
C MET A 504 2.24 28.12 28.48
N LYS A 505 2.89 29.05 27.77
CA LYS A 505 4.26 28.89 27.21
C LYS A 505 4.44 27.74 26.21
N VAL A 506 3.36 27.07 25.82
CA VAL A 506 3.35 25.97 24.84
C VAL A 506 2.18 26.12 23.88
N ALA A 507 2.37 25.65 22.64
CA ALA A 507 1.37 25.72 21.58
C ALA A 507 0.25 24.67 21.77
N ASN A 508 -0.95 25.00 21.30
CA ASN A 508 -2.10 24.10 21.19
C ASN A 508 -2.57 23.46 22.52
N PHE A 509 -2.44 24.18 23.64
CA PHE A 509 -2.90 23.73 24.97
C PHE A 509 -4.42 23.71 25.09
N ARG A 510 -4.94 22.54 25.47
CA ARG A 510 -6.35 22.28 25.78
C ARG A 510 -6.50 21.34 26.96
N ARG A 511 -7.67 21.42 27.61
CA ARG A 511 -8.14 20.48 28.64
C ARG A 511 -9.56 20.03 28.26
N VAL A 512 -9.84 18.74 28.41
CA VAL A 512 -11.19 18.19 28.24
C VAL A 512 -12.12 18.71 29.35
N SER A 513 -13.33 19.11 28.97
CA SER A 513 -14.30 19.66 29.93
C SER A 513 -14.68 18.63 31.01
N LYS A 514 -14.68 19.07 32.28
CA LYS A 514 -14.95 18.26 33.49
C LYS A 514 -14.03 17.03 33.72
N MET A 515 -12.94 16.86 32.96
CA MET A 515 -12.05 15.70 33.06
C MET A 515 -10.59 16.11 33.40
N PRO A 516 -9.80 15.25 34.09
CA PRO A 516 -8.42 15.55 34.48
C PRO A 516 -7.43 15.32 33.32
N LEU A 517 -7.78 15.78 32.11
CA LEU A 517 -7.19 15.33 30.85
C LEU A 517 -6.77 16.51 29.95
N TYR A 518 -5.49 16.55 29.59
CA TYR A 518 -4.81 17.71 28.99
C TYR A 518 -3.98 17.31 27.76
N GLY A 519 -3.81 18.22 26.79
CA GLY A 519 -2.92 17.97 25.64
C GLY A 519 -2.42 19.22 24.93
N PHE A 520 -1.19 19.17 24.41
CA PHE A 520 -0.45 20.28 23.79
C PHE A 520 0.76 19.81 22.97
N ALA A 521 1.47 20.76 22.33
CA ALA A 521 2.74 20.54 21.64
C ALA A 521 3.89 20.15 22.59
N GLN A 522 5.09 19.91 22.06
CA GLN A 522 6.26 19.61 22.88
C GLN A 522 6.68 20.84 23.72
N PRO A 523 6.75 20.75 25.06
CA PRO A 523 7.24 21.85 25.90
C PRO A 523 8.78 21.92 25.88
N ASN A 524 9.30 23.13 26.14
CA ASN A 524 10.65 23.33 26.66
C ASN A 524 10.64 23.39 28.21
N SER A 525 11.79 23.65 28.83
CA SER A 525 11.95 23.71 30.29
C SER A 525 11.09 24.78 30.97
N GLU A 526 10.93 25.97 30.36
CA GLU A 526 10.03 27.02 30.87
C GLU A 526 8.56 26.56 30.81
N ALA A 527 8.14 26.01 29.67
CA ALA A 527 6.78 25.54 29.47
C ALA A 527 6.42 24.34 30.36
N LEU A 528 7.33 23.39 30.55
CA LEU A 528 7.17 22.28 31.49
C LEU A 528 6.99 22.80 32.92
N SER A 529 7.76 23.81 33.32
CA SER A 529 7.62 24.48 34.63
C SER A 529 6.27 25.18 34.79
N ALA A 530 5.83 25.92 33.76
CA ALA A 530 4.56 26.65 33.75
C ALA A 530 3.35 25.70 33.79
N VAL A 531 3.36 24.64 32.97
CA VAL A 531 2.29 23.64 32.94
C VAL A 531 2.21 22.87 34.25
N MET A 532 3.33 22.41 34.83
CA MET A 532 3.28 21.71 36.11
C MET A 532 2.75 22.61 37.23
N SER A 533 3.17 23.88 37.27
CA SER A 533 2.61 24.88 38.20
C SER A 533 1.11 25.11 38.00
N TYR A 534 0.63 25.03 36.75
CA TYR A 534 -0.80 25.11 36.42
C TYR A 534 -1.57 23.86 36.85
N LEU A 535 -0.98 22.66 36.77
CA LEU A 535 -1.66 21.40 37.11
C LEU A 535 -1.76 21.17 38.61
N THR A 536 -0.73 21.56 39.37
CA THR A 536 -0.70 21.43 40.84
C THR A 536 -1.20 22.68 41.58
N ASP A 537 -1.97 23.55 40.91
CA ASP A 537 -2.56 24.75 41.54
C ASP A 537 -3.75 24.41 42.44
N GLN A 538 -4.17 25.34 43.31
CA GLN A 538 -5.27 25.13 44.27
C GLN A 538 -6.66 24.91 43.63
N ARG A 539 -6.82 25.10 42.31
CA ARG A 539 -8.08 24.90 41.58
C ARG A 539 -8.12 23.58 40.80
N ARG A 540 -6.96 23.05 40.38
CA ARG A 540 -6.82 21.74 39.71
C ARG A 540 -6.49 20.63 40.71
N GLY A 541 -5.57 20.89 41.64
CA GLY A 541 -5.31 20.04 42.80
C GLY A 541 -4.70 18.68 42.50
N HIS A 542 -4.10 18.46 41.32
CA HIS A 542 -3.53 17.15 40.95
C HIS A 542 -2.33 16.80 41.85
N SER A 543 -2.50 15.77 42.68
CA SER A 543 -1.48 15.20 43.57
C SER A 543 -0.41 14.43 42.80
N SER A 544 -0.81 13.74 41.72
CA SER A 544 0.06 13.08 40.75
C SER A 544 -0.27 13.54 39.33
N VAL A 545 0.72 13.47 38.44
CA VAL A 545 0.57 13.78 37.02
C VAL A 545 1.26 12.69 36.21
N LEU A 546 0.49 11.97 35.39
CA LEU A 546 1.02 11.05 34.39
C LEU A 546 1.18 11.79 33.06
N TRP A 547 2.44 11.96 32.65
CA TRP A 547 2.81 12.62 31.40
C TRP A 547 3.25 11.60 30.35
N LEU A 548 2.57 11.60 29.21
CA LEU A 548 2.72 10.65 28.13
C LEU A 548 3.16 11.39 26.85
N ASN A 549 4.46 11.31 26.53
CA ASN A 549 5.02 11.87 25.30
C ASN A 549 4.90 10.86 24.15
N LEU A 550 4.33 11.30 23.03
CA LEU A 550 3.91 10.47 21.90
C LEU A 550 4.89 10.54 20.70
N GLN A 551 6.03 11.22 20.86
CA GLN A 551 7.02 11.38 19.78
C GLN A 551 7.87 10.12 19.56
N GLU A 552 7.99 9.77 18.27
CA GLU A 552 8.87 8.75 17.71
C GLU A 552 10.21 9.33 17.23
N GLU A 553 10.26 10.65 17.06
CA GLU A 553 11.41 11.44 16.66
C GLU A 553 12.43 11.62 17.82
N LEU A 554 13.71 11.85 17.50
CA LEU A 554 14.71 12.31 18.48
C LEU A 554 14.52 13.81 18.79
N VAL A 555 14.49 14.16 20.08
CA VAL A 555 14.18 15.50 20.58
C VAL A 555 15.26 15.97 21.56
N LEU A 556 15.90 17.10 21.27
CA LEU A 556 16.79 17.80 22.20
C LEU A 556 16.26 19.19 22.55
N GLU A 557 16.52 19.65 23.77
CA GLU A 557 16.38 21.06 24.16
C GLU A 557 17.75 21.75 24.14
N ALA A 558 17.84 22.92 23.54
CA ALA A 558 19.03 23.76 23.60
C ALA A 558 18.67 25.25 23.64
N LYS A 559 19.07 25.94 24.71
CA LYS A 559 18.87 27.39 24.92
C LYS A 559 17.39 27.80 24.83
N GLY A 560 16.48 26.92 25.27
CA GLY A 560 15.03 27.09 25.23
C GLY A 560 14.35 26.64 23.93
N GLN A 561 15.11 26.36 22.86
CA GLN A 561 14.57 25.84 21.60
C GLN A 561 14.52 24.31 21.65
N ILE A 562 13.41 23.72 21.19
CA ILE A 562 13.31 22.28 20.95
C ILE A 562 13.76 21.99 19.52
N LEU A 563 14.68 21.04 19.35
CA LEU A 563 15.33 20.69 18.09
C LEU A 563 15.10 19.20 17.78
N THR A 564 14.84 18.89 16.51
CA THR A 564 14.77 17.49 16.00
C THR A 564 15.61 17.33 14.72
N PRO A 565 16.31 16.20 14.50
CA PRO A 565 17.00 15.94 13.24
C PRO A 565 16.03 15.75 12.06
N ARG A 566 16.38 16.28 10.88
CA ARG A 566 15.62 16.17 9.62
C ARG A 566 16.53 16.03 8.40
N ASP A 567 16.03 15.50 7.29
CA ASP A 567 16.75 15.53 6.01
C ASP A 567 16.72 16.97 5.42
N PRO A 568 17.85 17.54 4.98
CA PRO A 568 17.91 18.90 4.43
C PRO A 568 17.03 19.11 3.19
N CYS A 569 16.72 18.05 2.44
CA CYS A 569 15.87 18.11 1.24
C CYS A 569 14.36 18.08 1.57
N CYS A 570 13.97 17.75 2.81
CA CYS A 570 12.57 17.76 3.25
C CYS A 570 12.44 18.00 4.77
N PRO A 571 12.86 19.18 5.29
CA PRO A 571 12.95 19.45 6.74
C PRO A 571 11.61 19.37 7.50
N GLU A 572 10.49 19.41 6.77
CA GLU A 572 9.13 19.20 7.28
C GLU A 572 8.89 17.76 7.78
N ARG A 573 9.55 16.76 7.18
CA ARG A 573 9.28 15.33 7.41
C ARG A 573 10.15 14.75 8.52
N PRO A 574 9.59 13.94 9.44
CA PRO A 574 10.38 13.32 10.50
C PRO A 574 11.31 12.23 9.94
N ILE A 575 12.53 12.16 10.49
CA ILE A 575 13.36 10.95 10.38
C ILE A 575 12.78 9.94 11.39
N PRO A 576 12.42 8.72 10.95
CA PRO A 576 11.89 7.68 11.83
C PRO A 576 13.02 7.09 12.65
N VAL A 577 12.69 6.63 13.85
CA VAL A 577 13.62 5.91 14.71
C VAL A 577 12.99 4.57 15.06
N CYS A 578 13.41 3.51 14.37
CA CYS A 578 12.96 2.16 14.67
C CYS A 578 13.66 1.67 15.93
N VAL A 579 12.89 1.54 17.01
CA VAL A 579 13.35 1.16 18.35
C VAL A 579 12.55 -0.02 18.84
N GLN A 580 13.23 -1.11 19.22
CA GLN A 580 12.55 -2.29 19.73
C GLN A 580 11.88 -1.94 21.06
N HIS A 581 12.52 -1.15 21.93
CA HIS A 581 12.00 -0.68 23.22
C HIS A 581 12.09 0.85 23.40
N PRO A 582 11.18 1.50 24.18
CA PRO A 582 11.21 2.95 24.42
C PRO A 582 12.51 3.49 25.05
N GLN A 583 13.26 2.63 25.75
CA GLN A 583 14.56 2.94 26.32
C GLN A 583 15.62 3.23 25.25
N GLU A 584 15.62 2.51 24.13
CA GLU A 584 16.55 2.76 23.02
C GLU A 584 16.37 4.17 22.45
N LEU A 585 15.15 4.73 22.48
CA LEU A 585 14.90 6.10 22.05
C LEU A 585 15.51 7.13 23.02
N GLN A 586 15.57 6.83 24.32
CA GLN A 586 16.28 7.65 25.32
C GLN A 586 17.81 7.52 25.15
N GLU A 587 18.31 6.33 24.83
CA GLU A 587 19.73 6.07 24.55
C GLU A 587 20.19 6.76 23.26
N LEU A 588 19.38 6.76 22.20
CA LEU A 588 19.64 7.46 20.96
C LEU A 588 19.56 9.00 21.11
N GLU A 589 18.64 9.52 21.93
CA GLU A 589 18.67 10.95 22.32
C GLU A 589 19.94 11.30 23.10
N LEU A 590 20.41 10.42 23.99
CA LEU A 590 21.65 10.61 24.73
C LEU A 590 22.89 10.55 23.81
N ALA A 591 22.93 9.63 22.86
CA ALA A 591 23.99 9.53 21.85
C ALA A 591 24.00 10.74 20.91
N LEU A 592 22.83 11.24 20.50
CA LEU A 592 22.68 12.48 19.73
C LEU A 592 23.16 13.70 20.54
N LYS A 593 22.76 13.82 21.81
CA LYS A 593 23.26 14.84 22.74
C LYS A 593 24.78 14.82 22.84
N GLN A 594 25.37 13.64 23.06
CA GLN A 594 26.82 13.49 23.18
C GLN A 594 27.54 13.91 21.90
N GLU A 595 27.03 13.52 20.73
CA GLU A 595 27.65 13.86 19.45
C GLU A 595 27.52 15.35 19.10
N VAL A 596 26.37 15.97 19.37
CA VAL A 596 26.15 17.41 19.21
C VAL A 596 27.07 18.25 20.13
N LEU A 597 27.32 17.79 21.36
CA LEU A 597 28.23 18.46 22.30
C LEU A 597 29.71 18.16 22.04
N ARG A 598 30.03 17.04 21.37
CA ARG A 598 31.38 16.69 20.92
C ARG A 598 31.81 17.44 19.66
N CYS A 599 30.86 18.02 18.92
CA CYS A 599 31.16 18.70 17.67
C CYS A 599 31.84 20.06 17.91
N GLU A 600 33.12 20.17 17.55
CA GLU A 600 33.89 21.43 17.58
C GLU A 600 33.49 22.43 16.48
N LYS A 601 32.62 22.01 15.54
CA LYS A 601 32.12 22.84 14.44
C LYS A 601 30.79 23.50 14.81
N THR A 602 30.41 24.54 14.08
CA THR A 602 29.00 24.96 14.04
C THR A 602 28.18 23.96 13.24
N LEU A 603 26.95 23.70 13.69
CA LEU A 603 25.94 22.86 13.05
C LEU A 603 24.84 23.74 12.47
N GLU A 604 24.23 23.32 11.36
CA GLU A 604 23.09 24.03 10.78
C GLU A 604 21.81 23.76 11.58
N VAL A 605 21.11 24.83 11.92
CA VAL A 605 19.83 24.82 12.64
C VAL A 605 18.79 25.61 11.86
N VAL A 606 17.80 24.92 11.29
CA VAL A 606 16.67 25.53 10.59
C VAL A 606 15.68 26.10 11.61
N THR A 607 15.25 27.35 11.40
CA THR A 607 14.23 28.04 12.21
C THR A 607 13.09 28.53 11.31
N GLU A 608 12.00 29.05 11.87
CA GLU A 608 10.87 29.63 11.12
C GLU A 608 11.33 30.73 10.13
N GLN A 609 12.43 31.41 10.44
CA GLN A 609 12.90 32.62 9.72
C GLN A 609 14.06 32.33 8.76
N GLU A 610 15.02 31.49 9.16
CA GLU A 610 16.25 31.21 8.40
C GLU A 610 17.01 29.97 8.94
N SER A 611 17.91 29.41 8.13
CA SER A 611 18.97 28.49 8.58
C SER A 611 20.08 29.25 9.30
N GLN A 612 20.48 28.79 10.49
CA GLN A 612 21.47 29.44 11.33
C GLN A 612 22.57 28.45 11.76
N MET A 613 23.84 28.82 11.56
CA MET A 613 24.98 28.02 12.03
C MET A 613 25.21 28.25 13.53
N LYS A 614 24.87 27.26 14.37
CA LYS A 614 24.93 27.35 15.84
C LYS A 614 25.98 26.41 16.43
N MET A 615 26.61 26.83 17.53
CA MET A 615 27.50 26.02 18.36
C MET A 615 26.80 25.69 19.69
N PHE A 616 26.91 24.44 20.13
CA PHE A 616 26.20 23.89 21.29
C PHE A 616 27.15 23.66 22.46
N SER A 617 27.12 24.59 23.42
CA SER A 617 27.82 24.47 24.71
C SER A 617 27.04 23.64 25.74
N SER A 618 25.74 23.46 25.52
CA SER A 618 24.82 22.72 26.38
C SER A 618 23.54 22.38 25.61
N CYS A 619 23.00 21.20 25.90
CA CYS A 619 21.67 20.74 25.50
C CYS A 619 21.21 19.61 26.45
N HIS A 620 19.91 19.33 26.46
CA HIS A 620 19.29 18.30 27.28
C HIS A 620 18.46 17.32 26.43
N THR A 621 18.39 16.06 26.84
CA THR A 621 17.39 15.11 26.30
C THR A 621 16.02 15.39 26.91
N SER A 622 14.96 14.82 26.33
CA SER A 622 13.62 14.94 26.93
C SER A 622 13.59 14.38 28.35
N GLU A 623 14.24 13.23 28.57
CA GLU A 623 14.28 12.56 29.88
C GLU A 623 14.91 13.43 30.98
N GLU A 624 16.00 14.12 30.67
CA GLU A 624 16.70 14.99 31.62
C GLU A 624 15.83 16.15 32.10
N LEU A 625 15.01 16.74 31.22
CA LEU A 625 14.07 17.81 31.60
C LEU A 625 12.99 17.29 32.56
N PHE A 626 12.45 16.09 32.32
CA PHE A 626 11.45 15.48 33.19
C PHE A 626 12.02 15.02 34.53
N ILE A 627 13.26 14.52 34.56
CA ILE A 627 13.99 14.24 35.81
C ILE A 627 14.20 15.52 36.63
N GLN A 628 14.61 16.63 36.00
CA GLN A 628 14.73 17.93 36.66
C GLN A 628 13.38 18.38 37.24
N GLN A 629 12.30 18.36 36.45
CA GLN A 629 10.98 18.79 36.93
C GLN A 629 10.42 17.89 38.04
N LYS A 630 10.70 16.59 38.01
CA LYS A 630 10.29 15.63 39.05
C LYS A 630 10.93 15.90 40.41
N SER A 631 12.10 16.55 40.46
CA SER A 631 12.69 17.02 41.72
C SER A 631 11.87 18.12 42.39
N VAL A 632 11.12 18.91 41.62
CA VAL A 632 10.23 19.99 42.09
C VAL A 632 8.81 19.46 42.35
N HIS A 633 8.32 18.53 41.51
CA HIS A 633 7.01 17.89 41.64
C HIS A 633 7.16 16.36 41.75
N PRO A 634 7.34 15.79 42.96
CA PRO A 634 7.58 14.35 43.13
C PRO A 634 6.50 13.42 42.55
N GLY A 635 5.25 13.89 42.48
CA GLY A 635 4.12 13.18 41.86
C GLY A 635 4.14 13.13 40.32
N LEU A 636 5.16 13.68 39.66
CA LEU A 636 5.32 13.61 38.21
C LEU A 636 5.84 12.24 37.76
N SER A 637 5.09 11.58 36.89
CA SER A 637 5.46 10.32 36.24
C SER A 637 5.54 10.57 34.74
N TYR A 638 6.76 10.61 34.19
CA TYR A 638 6.99 10.75 32.76
C TYR A 638 7.15 9.37 32.11
N LYS A 639 6.56 9.21 30.92
CA LYS A 639 6.77 8.06 30.04
C LYS A 639 6.71 8.49 28.57
N ARG A 640 7.40 7.76 27.71
CA ARG A 640 7.34 7.93 26.26
C ARG A 640 6.70 6.71 25.59
N CYS A 641 5.81 6.95 24.63
CA CYS A 641 5.15 5.94 23.82
C CYS A 641 5.06 6.45 22.37
N PRO A 642 6.06 6.16 21.53
CA PRO A 642 6.04 6.49 20.10
C PRO A 642 4.71 6.09 19.46
N LEU A 643 4.04 7.07 18.85
CA LEU A 643 2.82 6.89 18.08
C LEU A 643 3.05 7.51 16.70
N PRO A 644 2.94 6.74 15.59
CA PRO A 644 3.09 7.30 14.25
C PRO A 644 2.13 8.46 13.95
N GLU A 645 2.64 9.49 13.28
CA GLU A 645 1.80 10.58 12.76
C GLU A 645 0.70 10.03 11.83
N PHE A 646 -0.50 10.68 11.85
CA PHE A 646 -1.74 10.41 11.09
C PHE A 646 -2.33 8.97 11.05
N CYS A 647 -1.53 7.92 11.26
CA CYS A 647 -1.88 6.51 11.14
C CYS A 647 -2.79 6.01 12.27
N ALA A 648 -3.50 4.92 12.01
CA ALA A 648 -4.04 4.09 13.08
C ALA A 648 -2.89 3.51 13.95
N PRO A 649 -2.96 3.63 15.29
CA PRO A 649 -1.93 3.06 16.17
C PRO A 649 -1.79 1.54 15.96
N SER A 650 -0.59 1.00 16.17
CA SER A 650 -0.38 -0.45 16.10
C SER A 650 -1.20 -1.15 17.19
N GLU A 651 -1.92 -2.21 16.80
CA GLU A 651 -2.67 -3.12 17.69
C GLU A 651 -1.75 -4.24 18.18
N GLU A 652 -0.45 -3.96 18.22
CA GLU A 652 0.56 -4.98 18.42
C GLU A 652 1.92 -4.38 18.73
N ALA A 653 2.60 -5.00 19.69
CA ALA A 653 4.04 -4.92 19.85
C ALA A 653 4.72 -5.69 18.70
N SER A 654 5.07 -5.00 17.61
CA SER A 654 6.01 -5.61 16.67
C SER A 654 7.39 -5.63 17.32
N ALA A 655 8.24 -6.59 17.00
CA ALA A 655 9.60 -6.64 17.59
C ALA A 655 10.58 -5.61 16.98
N LEU A 656 10.06 -4.62 16.25
CA LEU A 656 10.74 -3.36 15.91
C LEU A 656 10.03 -2.11 16.50
N HIS A 657 8.92 -2.31 17.22
CA HIS A 657 8.09 -1.29 17.87
C HIS A 657 7.30 -1.94 19.04
N SER A 658 7.90 -2.08 20.24
CA SER A 658 7.31 -2.81 21.39
C SER A 658 5.91 -2.39 21.86
N LEU A 659 5.38 -1.27 21.39
CA LEU A 659 4.15 -0.70 21.94
C LEU A 659 2.96 -0.91 20.99
N ALA A 660 2.15 -1.91 21.35
CA ALA A 660 0.72 -1.85 21.11
C ALA A 660 0.15 -0.61 21.83
N VAL A 661 0.07 0.52 21.13
CA VAL A 661 -0.17 1.83 21.75
C VAL A 661 -1.50 1.86 22.49
N PHE A 662 -2.54 1.19 21.99
CA PHE A 662 -3.82 1.05 22.69
C PHE A 662 -3.70 0.32 24.03
N ASP A 663 -3.02 -0.83 24.07
CA ASP A 663 -2.79 -1.59 25.31
C ASP A 663 -1.99 -0.75 26.32
N TRP A 664 -0.92 -0.10 25.85
CA TRP A 664 -0.02 0.67 26.69
C TRP A 664 -0.68 1.94 27.25
N LEU A 665 -1.49 2.65 26.44
CA LEU A 665 -2.27 3.80 26.88
C LEU A 665 -3.34 3.39 27.88
N PHE A 666 -4.09 2.32 27.57
CA PHE A 666 -5.13 1.78 28.44
C PHE A 666 -4.56 1.38 29.81
N GLU A 667 -3.53 0.54 29.84
CA GLU A 667 -2.89 0.12 31.08
C GLU A 667 -2.19 1.28 31.80
N SER A 668 -1.58 2.24 31.09
CA SER A 668 -0.94 3.40 31.76
C SER A 668 -1.97 4.29 32.46
N VAL A 669 -3.13 4.55 31.85
CA VAL A 669 -4.23 5.31 32.48
C VAL A 669 -4.85 4.50 33.63
N LYS A 670 -5.19 3.23 33.39
CA LYS A 670 -5.80 2.31 34.36
C LYS A 670 -4.96 2.12 35.63
N ASN A 671 -3.65 1.93 35.50
CA ASN A 671 -2.77 1.75 36.66
C ASN A 671 -2.58 3.07 37.44
N ALA A 672 -2.42 4.21 36.76
CA ALA A 672 -2.33 5.50 37.45
C ALA A 672 -3.62 5.87 38.21
N LEU A 673 -4.81 5.53 37.68
CA LEU A 673 -6.08 5.68 38.41
C LEU A 673 -6.21 4.76 39.63
N ALA A 674 -5.54 3.60 39.62
CA ALA A 674 -5.49 2.68 40.75
C ALA A 674 -4.49 3.14 41.84
N GLU A 675 -3.47 3.90 41.46
CA GLU A 675 -2.51 4.54 42.38
C GLU A 675 -3.08 5.86 42.98
N ASP A 676 -3.68 6.72 42.15
CA ASP A 676 -4.26 8.00 42.55
C ASP A 676 -5.51 8.35 41.69
N PRO A 677 -6.73 8.27 42.25
CA PRO A 677 -7.97 8.67 41.56
C PRO A 677 -8.02 10.15 41.13
N CYS A 678 -7.15 11.00 41.68
CA CYS A 678 -7.04 12.43 41.33
C CYS A 678 -5.94 12.73 40.29
N CYS A 679 -5.30 11.71 39.73
CA CYS A 679 -4.20 11.84 38.77
C CYS A 679 -4.56 12.71 37.55
N GLY A 680 -3.68 13.65 37.19
CA GLY A 680 -3.77 14.43 35.96
C GLY A 680 -3.10 13.73 34.77
N PHE A 681 -3.80 13.58 33.65
CA PHE A 681 -3.32 12.92 32.44
C PHE A 681 -2.90 13.96 31.38
N VAL A 682 -1.63 13.93 31.00
CA VAL A 682 -1.03 14.90 30.06
C VAL A 682 -0.50 14.19 28.82
N PHE A 683 -0.88 14.67 27.65
CA PHE A 683 -0.47 14.13 26.35
C PHE A 683 0.28 15.18 25.52
N SER A 684 1.50 14.86 25.07
CA SER A 684 2.28 15.74 24.20
C SER A 684 2.81 15.03 22.96
N CYS A 685 2.78 15.71 21.82
CA CYS A 685 3.50 15.32 20.60
C CYS A 685 4.14 16.57 19.98
N GLN A 686 4.86 16.45 18.84
CA GLN A 686 5.55 17.56 18.18
C GLN A 686 4.71 18.86 18.17
N ASP A 687 3.50 18.80 17.64
CA ASP A 687 2.62 19.96 17.41
C ASP A 687 1.36 20.01 18.29
N GLY A 688 1.10 18.97 19.09
CA GLY A 688 -0.08 18.84 19.94
C GLY A 688 -1.39 18.51 19.23
N LYS A 689 -1.37 18.18 17.93
CA LYS A 689 -2.59 17.93 17.13
C LYS A 689 -2.89 16.43 17.05
N ASP A 690 -2.60 15.80 15.91
CA ASP A 690 -3.09 14.46 15.53
C ASP A 690 -2.84 13.36 16.56
N ARG A 691 -1.60 13.24 17.02
CA ARG A 691 -1.17 12.16 17.94
C ARG A 691 -1.76 12.37 19.33
N THR A 692 -1.68 13.61 19.82
CA THR A 692 -2.27 14.05 21.10
C THR A 692 -3.79 13.85 21.13
N THR A 693 -4.53 14.28 20.10
CA THR A 693 -5.99 14.08 20.02
C THR A 693 -6.35 12.59 20.04
N ALA A 694 -5.63 11.73 19.29
CA ALA A 694 -5.91 10.29 19.30
C ALA A 694 -5.73 9.67 20.69
N ALA A 695 -4.64 9.99 21.39
CA ALA A 695 -4.37 9.48 22.73
C ALA A 695 -5.35 10.05 23.79
N MET A 696 -5.74 11.32 23.67
CA MET A 696 -6.78 11.92 24.51
C MET A 696 -8.14 11.22 24.33
N VAL A 697 -8.54 10.84 23.11
CA VAL A 697 -9.79 10.08 22.89
C VAL A 697 -9.72 8.69 23.51
N VAL A 698 -8.59 7.99 23.38
CA VAL A 698 -8.33 6.70 24.05
C VAL A 698 -8.44 6.84 25.58
N ALA A 699 -7.86 7.89 26.15
CA ALA A 699 -7.98 8.19 27.58
C ALA A 699 -9.43 8.54 27.99
N THR A 700 -10.15 9.35 27.21
CA THR A 700 -11.56 9.71 27.45
C THR A 700 -12.45 8.46 27.47
N LEU A 701 -12.34 7.59 26.47
CA LEU A 701 -13.09 6.34 26.41
C LEU A 701 -12.76 5.42 27.59
N THR A 702 -11.47 5.29 27.95
CA THR A 702 -11.01 4.53 29.12
C THR A 702 -11.62 5.09 30.42
N LEU A 703 -11.57 6.40 30.61
CA LEU A 703 -12.13 7.09 31.78
C LEU A 703 -13.65 6.94 31.88
N TRP A 704 -14.40 7.00 30.78
CA TRP A 704 -15.84 6.75 30.76
C TRP A 704 -16.19 5.27 30.99
N HIS A 705 -15.32 4.34 30.58
CA HIS A 705 -15.49 2.93 30.91
C HIS A 705 -15.24 2.61 32.39
N ILE A 706 -14.38 3.37 33.06
CA ILE A 706 -14.11 3.23 34.51
C ILE A 706 -15.15 3.98 35.35
N ASN A 707 -15.41 5.26 35.05
CA ASN A 707 -16.24 6.16 35.87
C ASN A 707 -17.72 6.24 35.44
N ASN A 708 -18.11 5.46 34.43
CA ASN A 708 -19.36 5.54 33.66
C ASN A 708 -19.38 6.66 32.61
N PHE A 709 -20.20 6.46 31.57
CA PHE A 709 -20.41 7.42 30.50
C PHE A 709 -21.25 8.60 30.98
N PRO A 710 -21.02 9.82 30.44
CA PRO A 710 -21.91 10.94 30.68
C PRO A 710 -23.32 10.66 30.12
N GLU A 711 -24.33 11.27 30.76
CA GLU A 711 -25.67 11.37 30.18
C GLU A 711 -25.58 12.24 28.91
N SER A 712 -26.04 11.70 27.79
CA SER A 712 -26.04 12.38 26.49
C SER A 712 -27.45 12.87 26.20
N GLU A 713 -27.62 14.18 26.02
CA GLU A 713 -28.86 14.76 25.52
C GLU A 713 -29.01 14.41 24.02
N GLU A 714 -30.24 14.23 23.53
CA GLU A 714 -30.54 13.78 22.16
C GLU A 714 -30.65 14.96 21.15
N ASP A 715 -29.62 15.79 21.09
CA ASP A 715 -29.58 16.92 20.15
C ASP A 715 -29.27 16.48 18.70
N GLU A 716 -30.31 16.34 17.88
CA GLU A 716 -30.16 16.21 16.43
C GLU A 716 -29.64 17.52 15.80
N ILE A 717 -28.33 17.59 15.57
CA ILE A 717 -27.72 18.68 14.81
C ILE A 717 -28.25 18.67 13.36
N VAL A 718 -28.87 19.78 12.97
CA VAL A 718 -29.56 19.99 11.69
C VAL A 718 -28.65 19.66 10.50
N SER A 719 -29.10 18.75 9.63
CA SER A 719 -28.32 18.23 8.51
C SER A 719 -28.20 19.24 7.36
N VAL A 720 -27.00 19.79 7.17
CA VAL A 720 -26.55 20.40 5.92
C VAL A 720 -26.20 19.34 4.85
N PRO A 721 -26.07 19.70 3.55
CA PRO A 721 -25.41 18.83 2.58
C PRO A 721 -24.02 18.37 3.09
N ASP A 722 -23.60 17.16 2.71
CA ASP A 722 -22.41 16.45 3.22
C ASP A 722 -22.40 16.07 4.72
N ALA A 723 -23.44 16.37 5.51
CA ALA A 723 -23.48 16.06 6.96
C ALA A 723 -23.27 14.57 7.31
N LYS A 724 -23.40 13.62 6.37
CA LYS A 724 -23.04 12.21 6.59
C LYS A 724 -21.54 12.04 6.86
N TYR A 725 -20.68 12.78 6.13
CA TYR A 725 -19.23 12.67 6.30
C TYR A 725 -18.74 13.34 7.58
N THR A 726 -19.34 14.48 7.95
CA THR A 726 -19.07 15.16 9.23
C THR A 726 -19.52 14.30 10.42
N LYS A 727 -20.63 13.57 10.27
CA LYS A 727 -21.07 12.49 11.19
C LYS A 727 -20.19 11.23 11.14
N GLY A 728 -19.26 11.07 10.20
CA GLY A 728 -18.40 9.88 10.08
C GLY A 728 -19.05 8.66 9.40
N GLU A 729 -20.14 8.87 8.67
CA GLU A 729 -20.93 7.85 7.97
C GLU A 729 -20.35 7.56 6.56
N PHE A 730 -19.08 7.11 6.56
CA PHE A 730 -18.41 6.53 5.40
C PHE A 730 -18.85 5.06 5.24
N GLU A 731 -19.07 4.59 4.01
CA GLU A 731 -19.64 3.25 3.80
C GLU A 731 -18.82 2.12 4.47
N VAL A 732 -17.48 2.19 4.40
CA VAL A 732 -16.59 1.22 5.06
C VAL A 732 -16.62 1.28 6.60
N VAL A 733 -16.85 2.47 7.19
CA VAL A 733 -17.12 2.59 8.64
C VAL A 733 -18.47 1.94 8.96
N MET A 734 -19.48 2.14 8.11
CA MET A 734 -20.79 1.54 8.29
C MET A 734 -20.76 0.02 8.10
N GLN A 735 -19.86 -0.54 7.29
CA GLN A 735 -19.61 -1.99 7.21
C GLN A 735 -19.10 -2.52 8.56
N VAL A 736 -18.08 -1.89 9.16
CA VAL A 736 -17.59 -2.25 10.51
C VAL A 736 -18.69 -2.10 11.56
N VAL A 737 -19.47 -1.02 11.54
CA VAL A 737 -20.60 -0.79 12.46
C VAL A 737 -21.69 -1.86 12.36
N ARG A 738 -21.95 -2.40 11.16
CA ARG A 738 -22.92 -3.50 10.95
C ARG A 738 -22.37 -4.86 11.39
N LEU A 739 -21.05 -5.02 11.49
CA LEU A 739 -20.37 -6.24 11.93
C LEU A 739 -20.18 -6.31 13.45
N LEU A 740 -20.04 -5.17 14.14
CA LEU A 740 -19.79 -5.12 15.58
C LEU A 740 -21.08 -5.24 16.43
N PRO A 741 -21.07 -5.99 17.54
CA PRO A 741 -22.14 -5.96 18.54
C PRO A 741 -22.39 -4.52 19.03
N ASP A 742 -23.66 -4.09 19.07
CA ASP A 742 -24.06 -2.71 19.41
C ASP A 742 -23.31 -1.63 18.58
N GLY A 743 -22.81 -1.92 17.38
CA GLY A 743 -21.85 -1.08 16.65
C GLY A 743 -22.24 0.39 16.48
N HIS A 744 -23.54 0.71 16.33
CA HIS A 744 -24.04 2.09 16.29
C HIS A 744 -23.82 2.85 17.61
N ARG A 745 -23.96 2.18 18.76
CA ARG A 745 -23.66 2.71 20.10
C ARG A 745 -22.15 2.83 20.30
N MET A 746 -21.37 1.86 19.81
CA MET A 746 -19.90 1.92 19.84
C MET A 746 -19.38 3.16 19.09
N LYS A 747 -19.90 3.40 17.88
CA LYS A 747 -19.59 4.60 17.07
C LYS A 747 -20.05 5.89 17.76
N ARG A 748 -21.30 5.98 18.21
CA ARG A 748 -21.85 7.20 18.86
C ARG A 748 -21.02 7.66 20.06
N GLN A 749 -20.49 6.72 20.83
CA GLN A 749 -19.63 7.02 21.99
C GLN A 749 -18.22 7.49 21.59
N VAL A 750 -17.66 6.98 20.48
CA VAL A 750 -16.41 7.49 19.91
C VAL A 750 -16.60 8.88 19.31
N ASP A 751 -17.74 9.11 18.65
CA ASP A 751 -18.14 10.43 18.15
C ASP A 751 -18.21 11.45 19.30
N ALA A 752 -18.94 11.14 20.37
CA ALA A 752 -19.02 11.99 21.56
C ALA A 752 -17.64 12.22 22.22
N ALA A 753 -16.76 11.21 22.25
CA ALA A 753 -15.42 11.36 22.80
C ALA A 753 -14.53 12.26 21.91
N LEU A 754 -14.69 12.20 20.58
CA LEU A 754 -14.02 13.09 19.64
C LEU A 754 -14.50 14.53 19.80
N ASP A 755 -15.81 14.75 19.88
CA ASP A 755 -16.43 16.07 20.07
C ASP A 755 -15.97 16.71 21.38
N VAL A 756 -15.98 15.96 22.49
CA VAL A 756 -15.56 16.42 23.82
C VAL A 756 -14.04 16.66 23.93
N VAL A 757 -13.21 15.95 23.15
CA VAL A 757 -11.75 16.21 23.06
C VAL A 757 -11.44 17.38 22.12
N SER A 758 -12.31 17.67 21.15
CA SER A 758 -12.12 18.71 20.13
C SER A 758 -12.89 20.00 20.41
N GLU A 759 -13.66 20.08 21.51
CA GLU A 759 -14.52 21.21 21.90
C GLU A 759 -13.82 22.58 21.79
N THR A 760 -12.54 22.67 22.19
CA THR A 760 -11.76 23.91 22.16
C THR A 760 -10.92 24.10 20.89
N MET A 761 -10.99 23.18 19.91
CA MET A 761 -10.29 23.28 18.63
C MET A 761 -11.25 23.70 17.52
N THR A 762 -10.72 24.29 16.44
CA THR A 762 -11.56 24.67 15.30
C THR A 762 -12.05 23.42 14.55
N PRO A 763 -13.37 23.12 14.52
CA PRO A 763 -13.85 21.81 14.07
C PRO A 763 -13.44 21.48 12.62
N MET A 764 -13.47 22.51 11.76
CA MET A 764 -13.19 22.45 10.32
C MET A 764 -11.82 21.85 9.93
N HIS A 765 -10.85 21.84 10.84
CA HIS A 765 -9.46 21.50 10.50
C HIS A 765 -8.81 20.42 11.40
N TYR A 766 -9.35 20.16 12.61
CA TYR A 766 -8.70 19.27 13.59
C TYR A 766 -9.63 18.23 14.23
N HIS A 767 -10.93 18.23 13.91
CA HIS A 767 -11.83 17.15 14.30
C HIS A 767 -11.68 15.95 13.33
N LEU A 768 -11.29 14.76 13.80
CA LEU A 768 -10.93 13.60 12.96
C LEU A 768 -11.91 13.30 11.80
N ARG A 769 -13.23 13.27 12.06
CA ARG A 769 -14.27 13.05 11.03
C ARG A 769 -14.19 14.05 9.86
N GLU A 770 -13.85 15.31 10.14
CA GLU A 770 -13.68 16.37 9.14
C GLU A 770 -12.33 16.27 8.42
N ILE A 771 -11.26 15.90 9.13
CA ILE A 771 -9.92 15.75 8.52
C ILE A 771 -9.94 14.66 7.44
N ILE A 772 -10.65 13.54 7.66
CA ILE A 772 -10.77 12.44 6.69
C ILE A 772 -11.28 12.98 5.33
N ILE A 773 -12.45 13.63 5.34
CA ILE A 773 -13.13 14.07 4.11
C ILE A 773 -12.47 15.32 3.49
N SER A 774 -11.97 16.25 4.30
CA SER A 774 -11.25 17.42 3.80
C SER A 774 -9.89 17.07 3.19
N THR A 775 -9.15 16.11 3.77
CA THR A 775 -7.90 15.59 3.18
C THR A 775 -8.18 14.86 1.86
N TYR A 776 -9.23 14.03 1.80
CA TYR A 776 -9.62 13.37 0.54
C TYR A 776 -9.98 14.39 -0.55
N ARG A 777 -10.70 15.46 -0.21
CA ARG A 777 -11.05 16.54 -1.15
C ARG A 777 -9.83 17.26 -1.73
N GLN A 778 -8.76 17.43 -0.95
CA GLN A 778 -7.52 18.07 -1.40
C GLN A 778 -6.77 17.28 -2.49
N ILE A 779 -7.00 15.96 -2.64
CA ILE A 779 -6.36 15.14 -3.69
C ILE A 779 -6.62 15.75 -5.09
N LYS A 780 -7.80 16.32 -5.32
CA LYS A 780 -8.20 16.97 -6.59
C LYS A 780 -7.61 18.37 -6.80
N MET A 781 -6.89 18.89 -5.80
CA MET A 781 -6.23 20.20 -5.81
C MET A 781 -4.69 20.09 -5.74
N ALA A 782 -4.16 18.86 -5.66
CA ALA A 782 -2.74 18.58 -5.69
C ALA A 782 -2.09 19.06 -7.00
N LYS A 783 -0.87 19.60 -6.87
CA LYS A 783 -0.05 20.14 -7.96
C LYS A 783 0.82 19.07 -8.63
N SER A 784 1.07 17.96 -7.94
CA SER A 784 1.80 16.80 -8.45
C SER A 784 1.10 15.49 -8.09
N GLU A 785 1.42 14.43 -8.83
CA GLU A 785 0.96 13.09 -8.51
C GLU A 785 1.51 12.61 -7.15
N SER A 786 2.73 13.00 -6.78
CA SER A 786 3.32 12.68 -5.48
C SER A 786 2.58 13.32 -4.30
N GLU A 787 2.08 14.55 -4.47
CA GLU A 787 1.20 15.22 -3.50
C GLU A 787 -0.18 14.53 -3.44
N ALA A 788 -0.75 14.16 -4.60
CA ALA A 788 -2.02 13.43 -4.67
C ALA A 788 -1.96 12.04 -4.01
N GLN A 789 -0.87 11.29 -4.24
CA GLN A 789 -0.63 9.99 -3.61
C GLN A 789 -0.42 10.13 -2.09
N TRP A 790 0.27 11.18 -1.62
CA TRP A 790 0.43 11.45 -0.19
C TRP A 790 -0.89 11.84 0.49
N LEU A 791 -1.67 12.73 -0.12
CA LEU A 791 -3.00 13.10 0.39
C LEU A 791 -3.97 11.91 0.43
N ARG A 792 -3.92 11.01 -0.57
CA ARG A 792 -4.70 9.76 -0.54
C ARG A 792 -4.28 8.83 0.60
N LEU A 793 -2.98 8.63 0.79
CA LEU A 793 -2.47 7.83 1.89
C LEU A 793 -2.94 8.42 3.25
N LYS A 794 -2.80 9.74 3.41
CA LYS A 794 -3.18 10.47 4.63
C LYS A 794 -4.68 10.42 4.93
N SER A 795 -5.56 10.57 3.94
CA SER A 795 -7.01 10.47 4.17
C SER A 795 -7.46 9.05 4.54
N LEU A 796 -6.83 8.02 3.97
CA LEU A 796 -7.07 6.62 4.32
C LEU A 796 -6.55 6.27 5.72
N GLN A 797 -5.40 6.80 6.13
CA GLN A 797 -4.83 6.61 7.47
C GLN A 797 -5.72 7.22 8.58
N TYR A 798 -6.31 8.40 8.35
CA TYR A 798 -7.29 8.97 9.27
C TYR A 798 -8.59 8.15 9.33
N LEU A 799 -9.05 7.60 8.21
CA LEU A 799 -10.23 6.73 8.14
C LEU A 799 -9.99 5.41 8.90
N GLU A 800 -8.81 4.81 8.72
CA GLU A 800 -8.34 3.65 9.49
C GLU A 800 -8.28 3.96 10.99
N ARG A 801 -7.70 5.11 11.38
CA ARG A 801 -7.65 5.56 12.78
C ARG A 801 -9.04 5.69 13.41
N TYR A 802 -10.02 6.21 12.68
CA TYR A 802 -11.40 6.32 13.16
C TYR A 802 -12.07 4.95 13.34
N ILE A 803 -11.86 4.01 12.40
CA ILE A 803 -12.30 2.61 12.55
C ILE A 803 -11.67 1.97 13.79
N TYR A 804 -10.36 2.16 14.03
CA TYR A 804 -9.64 1.62 15.18
C TYR A 804 -10.16 2.17 16.51
N LEU A 805 -10.58 3.44 16.59
CA LEU A 805 -11.22 3.99 17.80
C LEU A 805 -12.57 3.30 18.09
N ILE A 806 -13.37 3.00 17.06
CA ILE A 806 -14.65 2.27 17.19
C ILE A 806 -14.40 0.82 17.65
N LEU A 807 -13.38 0.16 17.10
CA LEU A 807 -12.93 -1.18 17.50
C LEU A 807 -12.45 -1.19 18.96
N PHE A 808 -11.64 -0.21 19.37
CA PHE A 808 -11.16 -0.07 20.74
C PHE A 808 -12.31 0.15 21.74
N ASN A 809 -13.31 0.98 21.42
CA ASN A 809 -14.49 1.11 22.28
C ASN A 809 -15.29 -0.21 22.35
N CYS A 810 -15.43 -0.95 21.24
CA CYS A 810 -16.09 -2.25 21.23
C CYS A 810 -15.37 -3.28 22.11
N PHE A 811 -14.04 -3.36 22.02
CA PHE A 811 -13.18 -4.10 22.95
C PHE A 811 -13.46 -3.71 24.41
N LEU A 812 -13.46 -2.40 24.71
CA LEU A 812 -13.69 -1.93 26.07
C LEU A 812 -15.05 -2.36 26.62
N HIS A 813 -16.13 -2.40 25.82
CA HIS A 813 -17.42 -2.96 26.27
C HIS A 813 -17.39 -4.48 26.46
N LEU A 814 -16.83 -5.22 25.50
CA LEU A 814 -16.92 -6.69 25.47
C LEU A 814 -16.06 -7.36 26.56
N GLU A 815 -14.90 -6.79 26.87
CA GLU A 815 -13.94 -7.33 27.85
C GLU A 815 -14.12 -6.72 29.26
N LYS A 816 -14.94 -5.68 29.45
CA LYS A 816 -15.22 -5.06 30.77
C LYS A 816 -15.76 -6.06 31.80
N LYS A 817 -16.58 -7.01 31.37
CA LYS A 817 -17.14 -8.09 32.21
C LYS A 817 -16.05 -9.02 32.78
N ASP A 818 -14.93 -9.16 32.06
CA ASP A 818 -13.77 -9.97 32.40
C ASP A 818 -12.60 -9.11 32.94
N SER A 819 -12.90 -7.87 33.36
CA SER A 819 -11.96 -6.87 33.86
C SER A 819 -10.78 -6.56 32.92
N TRP A 820 -11.00 -6.66 31.59
CA TRP A 820 -9.97 -6.45 30.56
C TRP A 820 -8.72 -7.35 30.74
N ARG A 821 -8.95 -8.62 31.08
CA ARG A 821 -7.90 -9.66 31.16
C ARG A 821 -7.20 -9.94 29.82
N ARG A 822 -7.95 -9.85 28.73
CA ARG A 822 -7.43 -9.88 27.36
C ARG A 822 -7.04 -8.46 26.97
N SER A 823 -5.90 -8.28 26.31
CA SER A 823 -5.51 -6.96 25.78
C SER A 823 -6.23 -6.64 24.46
N PHE A 824 -6.25 -5.36 24.03
CA PHE A 824 -6.80 -4.97 22.73
C PHE A 824 -6.07 -5.67 21.59
N SER A 825 -4.74 -5.80 21.66
CA SER A 825 -3.95 -6.56 20.68
C SER A 825 -4.44 -8.01 20.53
N GLN A 826 -4.63 -8.67 21.67
CA GLN A 826 -5.12 -10.05 21.71
C GLN A 826 -6.58 -10.15 21.25
N TRP A 827 -7.41 -9.14 21.51
CA TRP A 827 -8.79 -9.07 21.03
C TRP A 827 -8.85 -8.89 19.51
N MET A 828 -8.00 -8.04 18.94
CA MET A 828 -7.90 -7.86 17.51
C MET A 828 -7.46 -9.14 16.79
N GLN A 829 -6.43 -9.82 17.30
CA GLN A 829 -5.97 -11.12 16.77
C GLN A 829 -7.02 -12.25 16.94
N GLN A 830 -7.64 -12.38 18.11
CA GLN A 830 -8.48 -13.54 18.44
C GLN A 830 -9.95 -13.38 18.04
N VAL A 831 -10.45 -12.14 17.94
CA VAL A 831 -11.87 -11.83 17.73
C VAL A 831 -12.07 -11.04 16.44
N ALA A 832 -11.45 -9.87 16.30
CA ALA A 832 -11.71 -8.98 15.17
C ALA A 832 -11.21 -9.54 13.82
N ALA A 833 -10.02 -10.18 13.81
CA ALA A 833 -9.49 -10.88 12.64
C ALA A 833 -10.47 -11.96 12.14
N ARG A 834 -11.01 -12.76 13.06
CA ARG A 834 -11.99 -13.84 12.77
C ARG A 834 -13.37 -13.31 12.39
N ALA A 835 -13.71 -12.10 12.79
CA ALA A 835 -14.89 -11.38 12.31
C ALA A 835 -14.70 -10.80 10.89
N GLY A 836 -13.49 -10.82 10.33
CA GLY A 836 -13.19 -10.30 9.00
C GLY A 836 -12.81 -8.81 8.95
N ILE A 837 -12.48 -8.19 10.09
CA ILE A 837 -12.11 -6.76 10.15
C ILE A 837 -10.90 -6.45 9.26
N TYR A 838 -9.86 -7.30 9.28
CA TYR A 838 -8.70 -7.08 8.40
C TYR A 838 -9.03 -7.27 6.92
N THR A 839 -10.03 -8.07 6.55
CA THR A 839 -10.54 -8.17 5.17
C THR A 839 -11.17 -6.86 4.70
N ILE A 840 -11.93 -6.18 5.59
CA ILE A 840 -12.48 -4.85 5.32
C ILE A 840 -11.35 -3.80 5.21
N LEU A 841 -10.37 -3.85 6.12
CA LEU A 841 -9.21 -2.95 6.10
C LEU A 841 -8.27 -3.18 4.90
N ASN A 842 -8.27 -4.38 4.31
CA ASN A 842 -7.55 -4.71 3.07
C ASN A 842 -8.26 -4.25 1.79
N ARG A 843 -9.46 -3.66 1.92
CA ARG A 843 -10.19 -2.95 0.85
C ARG A 843 -10.61 -1.53 1.29
N LEU A 844 -9.82 -0.91 2.16
CA LEU A 844 -10.15 0.39 2.75
C LEU A 844 -10.13 1.49 1.69
N GLY A 845 -11.29 2.06 1.37
CA GLY A 845 -11.40 3.15 0.40
C GLY A 845 -12.69 3.94 0.54
N PHE A 846 -12.78 5.02 -0.23
CA PHE A 846 -13.99 5.84 -0.32
C PHE A 846 -14.85 5.36 -1.50
N SER A 847 -15.50 4.21 -1.32
CA SER A 847 -16.35 3.55 -2.32
C SER A 847 -17.44 4.44 -2.93
N GLU A 848 -17.84 5.50 -2.22
CA GLU A 848 -18.79 6.51 -2.70
C GLU A 848 -18.20 7.51 -3.73
N PHE A 849 -16.87 7.48 -3.97
CA PHE A 849 -16.14 8.42 -4.82
C PHE A 849 -15.19 7.76 -5.83
N GLU A 850 -14.52 6.67 -5.45
CA GLU A 850 -13.56 5.91 -6.27
C GLU A 850 -13.66 4.42 -5.93
N ALA A 851 -13.43 3.53 -6.91
CA ALA A 851 -13.40 2.10 -6.62
C ALA A 851 -12.13 1.78 -5.83
N PRO A 852 -12.22 1.12 -4.65
CA PRO A 852 -11.03 0.86 -3.83
C PRO A 852 -10.01 -0.06 -4.51
N GLU A 853 -10.46 -0.91 -5.43
CA GLU A 853 -9.65 -1.96 -6.07
C GLU A 853 -8.64 -1.37 -7.07
N ASP A 854 -8.96 -0.23 -7.69
CA ASP A 854 -8.09 0.59 -8.54
C ASP A 854 -6.86 1.12 -7.77
N SER A 855 -6.96 1.25 -6.44
CA SER A 855 -5.92 1.89 -5.62
C SER A 855 -5.11 0.88 -4.81
N PRO A 856 -3.80 0.73 -5.05
CA PRO A 856 -2.93 -0.09 -4.19
C PRO A 856 -3.03 0.29 -2.71
N MET A 857 -3.29 1.57 -2.40
CA MET A 857 -3.41 2.09 -1.02
C MET A 857 -4.64 1.55 -0.25
N ALA A 858 -5.59 0.89 -0.91
CA ALA A 858 -6.69 0.22 -0.22
C ALA A 858 -6.23 -1.05 0.51
N ARG A 859 -5.15 -1.68 0.06
CA ARG A 859 -4.62 -2.93 0.60
C ARG A 859 -3.62 -2.70 1.73
N LEU A 860 -3.62 -3.61 2.72
CA LEU A 860 -2.74 -3.57 3.89
C LEU A 860 -1.26 -3.57 3.49
N ARG A 861 -0.87 -4.48 2.59
CA ARG A 861 0.51 -4.64 2.10
C ARG A 861 1.12 -3.32 1.65
N PHE A 862 0.42 -2.57 0.78
CA PHE A 862 0.95 -1.32 0.24
C PHE A 862 0.73 -0.12 1.16
N ARG A 863 -0.44 -0.02 1.81
CA ARG A 863 -0.72 1.11 2.73
C ARG A 863 0.26 1.11 3.89
N TRP A 864 0.32 0.01 4.64
CA TRP A 864 1.15 -0.07 5.84
C TRP A 864 2.64 -0.03 5.51
N HIS A 865 3.10 -0.62 4.39
CA HIS A 865 4.49 -0.47 3.96
C HIS A 865 4.83 1.00 3.65
N ARG A 866 3.99 1.71 2.87
CA ARG A 866 4.25 3.13 2.55
C ARG A 866 4.25 4.07 3.76
N ASN A 867 3.63 3.71 4.88
CA ASN A 867 3.79 4.44 6.15
C ASN A 867 5.28 4.56 6.54
N PHE A 868 6.08 3.53 6.29
CA PHE A 868 7.49 3.48 6.65
C PHE A 868 8.40 3.85 5.47
N SER A 869 8.07 3.45 4.23
CA SER A 869 8.90 3.77 3.05
C SER A 869 9.05 5.28 2.80
N GLN A 870 8.06 6.09 3.21
CA GLN A 870 8.15 7.56 3.09
C GLN A 870 9.09 8.21 4.12
N CYS A 871 9.59 7.43 5.08
CA CYS A 871 10.38 7.89 6.20
C CYS A 871 11.83 7.35 6.17
N ILE A 872 12.14 6.27 5.45
CA ILE A 872 13.50 5.69 5.37
C ILE A 872 14.54 6.78 5.04
N PRO A 873 15.58 6.98 5.88
CA PRO A 873 16.60 7.99 5.62
C PRO A 873 17.39 7.63 4.35
N GLY A 874 17.39 8.51 3.35
CA GLY A 874 18.08 8.29 2.07
C GLY A 874 19.62 8.20 2.15
N LYS A 875 20.19 8.35 3.35
CA LYS A 875 21.64 8.43 3.61
C LYS A 875 22.13 7.50 4.75
N GLY A 876 21.27 6.64 5.31
CA GLY A 876 21.63 5.77 6.44
C GLY A 876 22.62 4.64 6.12
N GLU A 877 23.12 3.98 7.17
CA GLU A 877 23.98 2.77 7.09
C GLU A 877 23.15 1.48 7.30
N LEU A 878 23.58 0.37 6.68
CA LEU A 878 22.85 -0.89 6.43
C LEU A 878 23.45 -2.10 7.19
#